data_AF-A0A946PDX2-F1
#
_entry.id   AF-A0A946PDX2-F1
#
_cell.length_a   1.000
_cell.length_b   1.000
_cell.length_c   1.000
_cell.angle_alpha   90.00
_cell.angle_beta   90.00
_cell.angle_gamma   90.00
#
_symmetry.space_group_name_H-M   'P 1'
#
loop_
_entity.id
_entity.type
_entity.pdbx_description
1 polymer ?
#
loop_
_entity_poly.entity_id
_entity_poly.type
_entity_poly.pdbx_seq_one_letter_code
_entity_poly.pdbx_strand_id
1 'polypeptide(L)'
;ANLSVRLTDEFMEAVERNDSWTTRWVTDSSKAGPTYKANEIIDRMSQCAWQCGDPGVQYDTTINKWHTCPNSGRINASNPCSEYMFLDDTACNLASINLMKFRKPDGEFDVERFTAACRVFLIAQEILVDHASYPTARIAKNSHLYRPLGLGYSNLGSLLMADGMAYDSDAGRGLCGALTAILHGSANRTSAELAGAVGPFDGFAANREPMLRVMQMHRDAVENIDDACPTHLQDAARQIWDDVLADGRQNGYRNAQATVLAPTGTISFLMDCDTTGIEPDIALVKYKQLAGGGMLKIVNQTVPLALRKLGYDEPAVESVLAYIDKNDTIEDCPEIKDEHLKVFDCAFKPRLGKRSIAWRAHIKMMAEAQPFLSGAISKTVNMPRETTPEDIAGAYVEGWQLGLKAIAIYRDGSKESQPLGTSTESDKKAEKVVAAPRRERLPDTRRSVTHKFNVGGHEGYITVGLYDDGRPGELFITMAKEGSTIGGLMDSFGTAVSMSLQYGVPLEVYTKKFSHTRFEPWGYTKNPDIPVAKSLVDYIFRWMGTEFLPGYREANRPAGSSSGGEAAAGDDGESESKPAATKASGHTNGQDASNGKHKTSGQSTTSRGRHPSSRNGSNTAVTARAATLSAPKQQGQEATTAALLERAGLKMVDNPEASADDRQNQFAKFQIDAPACDNCGSITVRNGNCYLCHNCGNSMGCS
;
A
#
# COMPACT_ATOMS: atom_id res chain seq x y z
N ALA A 1 -3.36 5.08 -1.29
CA ALA A 1 -3.45 4.04 -2.33
C ALA A 1 -2.37 4.33 -3.36
N ASN A 2 -1.70 3.31 -3.89
CA ASN A 2 -0.75 3.49 -4.99
C ASN A 2 -1.51 3.87 -6.27
N LEU A 3 -0.93 4.70 -7.12
CA LEU A 3 -1.54 5.09 -8.39
C LEU A 3 -0.66 4.63 -9.54
N SER A 4 -1.28 4.12 -10.60
CA SER A 4 -0.57 3.77 -11.83
C SER A 4 -1.39 4.20 -13.04
N VAL A 5 -0.70 4.62 -14.10
CA VAL A 5 -1.31 5.02 -15.37
C VAL A 5 -0.89 4.02 -16.45
N ARG A 6 -1.86 3.58 -17.27
CA ARG A 6 -1.57 2.72 -18.41
C ARG A 6 -1.36 3.54 -19.68
N LEU A 7 -0.23 3.31 -20.35
CA LEU A 7 0.22 4.07 -21.50
C LEU A 7 0.25 3.16 -22.74
N THR A 8 -0.41 3.55 -23.81
CA THR A 8 -0.37 2.83 -25.10
C THR A 8 0.78 3.36 -25.96
N ASP A 9 1.25 2.56 -26.90
CA ASP A 9 2.24 3.00 -27.90
C ASP A 9 1.76 4.25 -28.65
N GLU A 10 0.48 4.31 -29.02
CA GLU A 10 -0.11 5.49 -29.69
C GLU A 10 0.05 6.77 -28.85
N PHE A 11 -0.13 6.70 -27.53
CA PHE A 11 0.06 7.85 -26.65
C PHE A 11 1.55 8.22 -26.54
N MET A 12 2.42 7.23 -26.37
CA MET A 12 3.86 7.47 -26.23
C MET A 12 4.48 8.05 -27.50
N GLU A 13 4.07 7.55 -28.66
CA GLU A 13 4.44 8.12 -29.95
C GLU A 13 3.92 9.56 -30.11
N ALA A 14 2.70 9.86 -29.64
CA ALA A 14 2.19 11.22 -29.65
C ALA A 14 2.99 12.15 -28.73
N VAL A 15 3.50 11.64 -27.59
CA VAL A 15 4.44 12.38 -26.72
C VAL A 15 5.73 12.70 -27.47
N GLU A 16 6.35 11.73 -28.14
CA GLU A 16 7.59 11.94 -28.90
C GLU A 16 7.42 12.93 -30.07
N ARG A 17 6.30 12.84 -30.77
CA ARG A 17 6.00 13.72 -31.91
C ARG A 17 5.44 15.09 -31.52
N ASN A 18 5.21 15.34 -30.22
CA ASN A 18 4.54 16.55 -29.73
C ASN A 18 3.14 16.75 -30.35
N ASP A 19 2.44 15.63 -30.57
CA ASP A 19 1.10 15.59 -31.13
C ASP A 19 0.03 15.91 -30.08
N SER A 20 -1.18 16.16 -30.56
CA SER A 20 -2.36 16.27 -29.71
C SER A 20 -2.90 14.90 -29.35
N TRP A 21 -3.42 14.74 -28.13
CA TRP A 21 -4.06 13.54 -27.63
C TRP A 21 -5.53 13.80 -27.27
N THR A 22 -6.45 13.13 -27.95
CA THR A 22 -7.89 13.22 -27.69
C THR A 22 -8.32 12.11 -26.75
N THR A 23 -8.83 12.48 -25.57
CA THR A 23 -9.37 11.50 -24.60
C THR A 23 -10.70 10.90 -25.09
N ARG A 24 -11.17 9.84 -24.44
CA ARG A 24 -12.46 9.21 -24.72
C ARG A 24 -13.30 9.05 -23.46
N TRP A 25 -14.61 9.14 -23.58
CA TRP A 25 -15.52 8.83 -22.48
C TRP A 25 -15.63 7.30 -22.34
N VAL A 26 -15.37 6.77 -21.14
CA VAL A 26 -15.49 5.33 -20.87
C VAL A 26 -16.94 4.86 -20.99
N THR A 27 -17.90 5.73 -20.67
CA THR A 27 -19.34 5.44 -20.74
C THR A 27 -19.94 5.61 -22.15
N ASP A 28 -19.24 6.28 -23.06
CA ASP A 28 -19.69 6.53 -24.43
C ASP A 28 -18.49 6.75 -25.36
N SER A 29 -17.98 5.66 -25.93
CA SER A 29 -16.82 5.70 -26.81
C SER A 29 -17.10 6.36 -28.17
N SER A 30 -18.36 6.63 -28.52
CA SER A 30 -18.72 7.32 -29.76
C SER A 30 -18.50 8.84 -29.68
N LYS A 31 -18.43 9.37 -28.46
CA LYS A 31 -18.20 10.78 -28.19
C LYS A 31 -16.72 11.05 -27.95
N ALA A 32 -16.14 11.96 -28.72
CA ALA A 32 -14.79 12.46 -28.46
C ALA A 32 -14.74 13.17 -27.08
N GLY A 33 -13.70 12.87 -26.31
CA GLY A 33 -13.38 13.58 -25.09
C GLY A 33 -12.59 14.87 -25.37
N PRO A 34 -12.24 15.61 -24.31
CA PRO A 34 -11.32 16.74 -24.42
C PRO A 34 -9.98 16.34 -25.05
N THR A 35 -9.39 17.27 -25.79
CA THR A 35 -8.07 17.13 -26.44
C THR A 35 -7.03 17.96 -25.71
N TYR A 36 -5.84 17.38 -25.52
CA TYR A 36 -4.70 18.00 -24.84
C TYR A 36 -3.44 17.83 -25.69
N LYS A 37 -2.36 18.50 -25.32
CA LYS A 37 -1.03 18.12 -25.81
C LYS A 37 -0.54 16.87 -25.06
N ALA A 38 -0.03 15.87 -25.77
CA ALA A 38 0.36 14.59 -25.16
C ALA A 38 1.47 14.78 -24.12
N ASN A 39 2.43 15.65 -24.43
CA ASN A 39 3.50 16.08 -23.55
C ASN A 39 3.02 16.87 -22.31
N GLU A 40 1.99 17.70 -22.41
CA GLU A 40 1.40 18.32 -21.20
C GLU A 40 0.84 17.25 -20.23
N ILE A 41 0.34 16.13 -20.74
CA ILE A 41 -0.16 15.03 -19.91
C ILE A 41 1.02 14.33 -19.22
N ILE A 42 2.07 13.95 -19.96
CA ILE A 42 3.23 13.26 -19.36
C ILE A 42 3.99 14.16 -18.38
N ASP A 43 4.05 15.47 -18.63
CA ASP A 43 4.66 16.44 -17.72
C ASP A 43 3.91 16.51 -16.40
N ARG A 44 2.57 16.55 -16.44
CA ARG A 44 1.73 16.52 -15.24
C ARG A 44 1.89 15.21 -14.45
N MET A 45 1.93 14.08 -15.15
CA MET A 45 2.19 12.78 -14.51
C MET A 45 3.55 12.77 -13.81
N SER A 46 4.58 13.28 -14.47
CA SER A 46 5.94 13.31 -13.97
C SER A 46 6.10 14.28 -12.81
N GLN A 47 5.42 15.43 -12.86
CA GLN A 47 5.34 16.39 -11.76
C GLN A 47 4.66 15.80 -10.53
N CYS A 48 3.60 15.00 -10.69
CA CYS A 48 2.98 14.27 -9.58
C CYS A 48 3.95 13.24 -8.99
N ALA A 49 4.58 12.42 -9.84
CA ALA A 49 5.52 11.40 -9.39
C ALA A 49 6.74 12.01 -8.68
N TRP A 50 7.18 13.19 -9.12
CA TRP A 50 8.21 13.97 -8.44
C TRP A 50 7.81 14.36 -7.01
N GLN A 51 6.55 14.77 -6.82
CA GLN A 51 6.04 15.23 -5.52
C GLN A 51 5.81 14.09 -4.54
N CYS A 52 5.19 13.00 -4.99
CA CYS A 52 4.67 11.96 -4.09
C CYS A 52 5.07 10.53 -4.45
N GLY A 53 5.91 10.32 -5.46
CA GLY A 53 6.33 8.99 -5.94
C GLY A 53 5.27 8.25 -6.76
N ASP A 54 4.16 8.91 -7.11
CA ASP A 54 3.05 8.37 -7.90
C ASP A 54 2.59 9.38 -8.97
N PRO A 55 2.11 8.94 -10.15
CA PRO A 55 1.81 7.56 -10.49
C PRO A 55 3.03 6.81 -11.04
N GLY A 56 3.10 5.51 -10.79
CA GLY A 56 3.87 4.61 -11.66
C GLY A 56 3.23 4.47 -13.05
N VAL A 57 3.92 3.87 -14.01
CA VAL A 57 3.40 3.65 -15.36
C VAL A 57 3.41 2.18 -15.74
N GLN A 58 2.44 1.77 -16.55
CA GLN A 58 2.30 0.42 -17.09
C GLN A 58 2.12 0.52 -18.61
N TYR A 59 3.01 -0.08 -19.40
CA TYR A 59 2.99 0.03 -20.85
C TYR A 59 2.02 -0.97 -21.45
N ASP A 60 0.83 -0.49 -21.79
CA ASP A 60 -0.33 -1.28 -22.11
C ASP A 60 -0.15 -2.19 -23.32
N THR A 61 0.36 -1.61 -24.41
CA THR A 61 0.60 -2.32 -25.66
C THR A 61 1.69 -3.37 -25.47
N THR A 62 2.80 -3.01 -24.82
CA THR A 62 3.88 -3.95 -24.47
C THR A 62 3.37 -5.10 -23.61
N ILE A 63 2.62 -4.83 -22.54
CA ILE A 63 2.04 -5.86 -21.67
C ILE A 63 1.20 -6.85 -22.49
N ASN A 64 0.30 -6.36 -23.35
CA ASN A 64 -0.60 -7.23 -24.11
C ASN A 64 0.10 -7.91 -25.31
N LYS A 65 1.20 -7.35 -25.84
CA LYS A 65 2.04 -7.99 -26.86
C LYS A 65 2.66 -9.29 -26.34
N TRP A 66 3.06 -9.32 -25.06
CA TRP A 66 3.63 -10.48 -24.38
C TRP A 66 2.59 -11.36 -23.66
N HIS A 67 1.29 -11.11 -23.87
CA HIS A 67 0.23 -11.91 -23.24
C HIS A 67 0.13 -13.28 -23.87
N THR A 68 0.21 -14.32 -23.05
CA THR A 68 0.10 -15.72 -23.46
C THR A 68 -1.34 -16.15 -23.73
N CYS A 69 -2.32 -15.47 -23.13
CA CYS A 69 -3.74 -15.85 -23.20
C CYS A 69 -4.70 -14.74 -23.71
N PRO A 70 -4.42 -14.06 -24.84
CA PRO A 70 -5.24 -12.95 -25.31
C PRO A 70 -6.64 -13.37 -25.78
N ASN A 71 -6.84 -14.63 -26.20
CA ASN A 71 -8.16 -15.13 -26.61
C ASN A 71 -9.09 -15.34 -25.41
N SER A 72 -8.53 -15.42 -24.20
CA SER A 72 -9.26 -15.54 -22.94
C SER A 72 -9.62 -14.20 -22.30
N GLY A 73 -9.11 -13.10 -22.83
CA GLY A 73 -9.32 -11.76 -22.30
C GLY A 73 -8.06 -10.93 -22.34
N ARG A 74 -8.25 -9.62 -22.21
CA ARG A 74 -7.18 -8.62 -22.19
C ARG A 74 -6.62 -8.48 -20.76
N ILE A 75 -5.33 -8.22 -20.62
CA ILE A 75 -4.77 -7.79 -19.34
C ILE A 75 -5.17 -6.33 -19.14
N ASN A 76 -5.99 -6.06 -18.12
CA ASN A 76 -6.56 -4.72 -17.87
C ASN A 76 -5.78 -3.92 -16.83
N ALA A 77 -5.20 -4.59 -15.83
CA ALA A 77 -4.38 -3.98 -14.79
C ALA A 77 -3.33 -4.98 -14.27
N SER A 78 -2.39 -4.46 -13.49
CA SER A 78 -1.49 -5.27 -12.66
C SER A 78 -1.99 -5.34 -11.21
N ASN A 79 -1.33 -6.16 -10.40
CA ASN A 79 -1.40 -6.13 -8.93
C ASN A 79 -0.72 -4.87 -8.32
N PRO A 80 -0.79 -4.67 -6.97
CA PRO A 80 -0.27 -3.48 -6.30
C PRO A 80 1.24 -3.19 -6.48
N CYS A 81 2.03 -4.20 -6.87
CA CYS A 81 3.48 -4.12 -7.02
C CYS A 81 3.94 -4.07 -8.50
N SER A 82 3.00 -4.11 -9.45
CA SER A 82 3.27 -3.99 -10.90
C SER A 82 4.13 -5.10 -11.53
N GLU A 83 4.22 -6.28 -10.91
CA GLU A 83 4.90 -7.47 -11.46
C GLU A 83 3.94 -8.53 -12.01
N TYR A 84 2.71 -8.61 -11.51
CA TYR A 84 1.75 -9.63 -11.93
C TYR A 84 0.86 -9.12 -13.06
N MET A 85 1.10 -9.62 -14.28
CA MET A 85 0.48 -9.14 -15.51
C MET A 85 -0.36 -10.25 -16.14
N PHE A 86 -1.55 -10.49 -15.61
CA PHE A 86 -2.43 -11.54 -16.12
C PHE A 86 -3.90 -11.14 -16.07
N LEU A 87 -4.79 -12.07 -16.44
CA LEU A 87 -6.23 -11.84 -16.54
C LEU A 87 -6.84 -11.38 -15.21
N ASP A 88 -7.90 -10.58 -15.30
CA ASP A 88 -8.64 -10.13 -14.12
C ASP A 88 -9.14 -11.32 -13.28
N ASP A 89 -9.26 -11.10 -11.98
CA ASP A 89 -9.73 -12.11 -11.03
C ASP A 89 -8.92 -13.41 -11.11
N THR A 90 -7.60 -13.30 -11.17
CA THR A 90 -6.67 -14.43 -11.01
C THR A 90 -5.75 -14.15 -9.82
N ALA A 91 -5.07 -15.18 -9.32
CA ALA A 91 -4.14 -15.06 -8.21
C ALA A 91 -2.81 -15.76 -8.51
N CYS A 92 -1.72 -15.16 -8.05
CA CYS A 92 -0.36 -15.66 -8.28
C CYS A 92 0.19 -16.40 -7.06
N ASN A 93 0.79 -17.56 -7.28
CA ASN A 93 1.64 -18.22 -6.29
C ASN A 93 3.09 -17.75 -6.50
N LEU A 94 3.66 -17.04 -5.52
CA LEU A 94 4.98 -16.40 -5.63
C LEU A 94 6.08 -17.19 -4.91
N ALA A 95 7.27 -17.23 -5.51
CA ALA A 95 8.50 -17.72 -4.89
C ALA A 95 9.70 -16.94 -5.43
N SER A 96 10.79 -16.89 -4.66
CA SER A 96 12.03 -16.24 -5.10
C SER A 96 13.25 -17.04 -4.68
N ILE A 97 14.18 -17.21 -5.62
CA ILE A 97 15.43 -17.95 -5.43
C ILE A 97 16.56 -16.97 -5.09
N ASN A 98 17.37 -17.26 -4.07
CA ASN A 98 18.55 -16.45 -3.72
C ASN A 98 19.73 -16.81 -4.66
N LEU A 99 20.10 -15.90 -5.57
CA LEU A 99 21.14 -16.14 -6.58
C LEU A 99 22.53 -16.43 -5.97
N MET A 100 22.84 -15.88 -4.79
CA MET A 100 24.13 -16.11 -4.13
C MET A 100 24.35 -17.57 -3.71
N LYS A 101 23.29 -18.39 -3.62
CA LYS A 101 23.41 -19.83 -3.30
C LYS A 101 23.94 -20.67 -4.47
N PHE A 102 24.07 -20.08 -5.65
CA PHE A 102 24.56 -20.73 -6.87
C PHE A 102 25.93 -20.20 -7.30
N ARG A 103 26.49 -19.23 -6.57
CA ARG A 103 27.88 -18.81 -6.77
C ARG A 103 28.82 -19.83 -6.13
N LYS A 104 29.71 -20.42 -6.93
CA LYS A 104 30.76 -21.33 -6.46
C LYS A 104 31.87 -20.57 -5.72
N PRO A 105 32.74 -21.25 -4.93
CA PRO A 105 33.84 -20.60 -4.22
C PRO A 105 34.83 -19.83 -5.11
N ASP A 106 35.02 -20.27 -6.35
CA ASP A 106 35.85 -19.61 -7.38
C ASP A 106 35.16 -18.41 -8.06
N GLY A 107 33.88 -18.20 -7.77
CA GLY A 107 33.04 -17.15 -8.34
C GLY A 107 32.35 -17.51 -9.65
N GLU A 108 32.43 -18.75 -10.13
CA GLU A 108 31.61 -19.19 -11.27
C GLU A 108 30.15 -19.40 -10.81
N PHE A 109 29.18 -19.18 -11.71
CA PHE A 109 27.76 -19.45 -11.43
C PHE A 109 27.38 -20.89 -11.79
N ASP A 110 26.75 -21.60 -10.87
CA ASP A 110 26.31 -22.98 -11.03
C ASP A 110 24.94 -23.06 -11.72
N VAL A 111 24.98 -23.08 -13.05
CA VAL A 111 23.78 -23.16 -13.92
C VAL A 111 22.97 -24.41 -13.65
N GLU A 112 23.61 -25.58 -13.54
CA GLU A 112 22.92 -26.86 -13.36
C GLU A 112 22.10 -26.85 -12.07
N ARG A 113 22.73 -26.43 -10.97
CA ARG A 113 22.06 -26.31 -9.67
C ARG A 113 20.95 -25.27 -9.71
N PHE A 114 21.15 -24.16 -10.42
CA PHE A 114 20.14 -23.10 -10.56
C PHE A 114 18.90 -23.60 -11.32
N THR A 115 19.09 -24.26 -12.48
CA THR A 115 18.01 -24.87 -13.26
C THR A 115 17.27 -25.94 -12.44
N ALA A 116 18.00 -26.79 -11.70
CA ALA A 116 17.38 -27.78 -10.82
C ALA A 116 16.52 -27.14 -9.73
N ALA A 117 16.99 -26.05 -9.11
CA ALA A 117 16.21 -25.30 -8.13
C ALA A 117 14.97 -24.68 -8.77
N CYS A 118 15.09 -24.03 -9.93
CA CYS A 118 13.95 -23.45 -10.66
C CYS A 118 12.86 -24.50 -10.92
N ARG A 119 13.27 -25.70 -11.36
CA ARG A 119 12.37 -26.83 -11.60
C ARG A 119 11.62 -27.25 -10.33
N VAL A 120 12.34 -27.44 -9.21
CA VAL A 120 11.74 -27.85 -7.94
C VAL A 120 10.74 -26.81 -7.42
N PHE A 121 11.12 -25.53 -7.44
CA PHE A 121 10.24 -24.46 -6.95
C PHE A 121 9.01 -24.28 -7.84
N LEU A 122 9.14 -24.42 -9.16
CA LEU A 122 7.98 -24.36 -10.05
C LEU A 122 6.99 -25.50 -9.77
N ILE A 123 7.49 -26.74 -9.62
CA ILE A 123 6.64 -27.89 -9.27
C ILE A 123 5.93 -27.64 -7.93
N ALA A 124 6.64 -27.12 -6.93
CA ALA A 124 6.04 -26.79 -5.64
C ALA A 124 4.94 -25.72 -5.78
N GLN A 125 5.20 -24.63 -6.52
CA GLN A 125 4.22 -23.57 -6.78
C GLN A 125 2.98 -24.08 -7.54
N GLU A 126 3.17 -25.02 -8.46
CA GLU A 126 2.09 -25.65 -9.20
C GLU A 126 1.21 -26.54 -8.29
N ILE A 127 1.82 -27.34 -7.42
CA ILE A 127 1.06 -28.12 -6.42
C ILE A 127 0.21 -27.19 -5.54
N LEU A 128 0.74 -26.01 -5.19
CA LEU A 128 0.00 -25.04 -4.37
C LEU A 128 -1.26 -24.50 -5.03
N VAL A 129 -1.41 -24.53 -6.37
CA VAL A 129 -2.60 -24.01 -7.04
C VAL A 129 -3.87 -24.73 -6.56
N ASP A 130 -3.85 -26.07 -6.49
CA ASP A 130 -5.03 -26.86 -6.10
C ASP A 130 -5.25 -26.90 -4.57
N HIS A 131 -4.23 -26.52 -3.80
CA HIS A 131 -4.27 -26.48 -2.33
C HIS A 131 -4.46 -25.07 -1.74
N ALA A 132 -4.45 -24.04 -2.58
CA ALA A 132 -4.67 -22.67 -2.15
C ALA A 132 -6.14 -22.40 -1.82
N SER A 133 -6.36 -21.58 -0.79
CA SER A 133 -7.68 -21.00 -0.51
C SER A 133 -7.78 -19.64 -1.20
N TYR A 134 -8.83 -19.45 -1.99
CA TYR A 134 -9.04 -18.22 -2.77
C TYR A 134 -10.17 -17.37 -2.17
N PRO A 135 -10.02 -16.05 -2.12
CA PRO A 135 -10.96 -15.16 -1.43
C PRO A 135 -12.33 -15.05 -2.13
N THR A 136 -12.41 -15.37 -3.43
CA THR A 136 -13.67 -15.38 -4.19
C THR A 136 -13.73 -16.59 -5.11
N ALA A 137 -14.95 -17.05 -5.41
CA ALA A 137 -15.17 -18.18 -6.32
C ALA A 137 -14.66 -17.89 -7.75
N ARG A 138 -14.70 -16.62 -8.18
CA ARG A 138 -14.19 -16.21 -9.50
C ARG A 138 -12.67 -16.33 -9.57
N ILE A 139 -11.97 -15.87 -8.53
CA ILE A 139 -10.51 -16.02 -8.40
C ILE A 139 -10.13 -17.50 -8.31
N ALA A 140 -10.89 -18.30 -7.55
CA ALA A 140 -10.65 -19.74 -7.49
C ALA A 140 -10.75 -20.39 -8.87
N LYS A 141 -11.86 -20.15 -9.58
CA LYS A 141 -12.10 -20.71 -10.91
C LYS A 141 -11.01 -20.33 -11.90
N ASN A 142 -10.69 -19.05 -12.02
CA ASN A 142 -9.71 -18.59 -13.00
C ASN A 142 -8.28 -19.05 -12.66
N SER A 143 -7.92 -19.11 -11.36
CA SER A 143 -6.61 -19.64 -10.94
C SER A 143 -6.45 -21.11 -11.30
N HIS A 144 -7.49 -21.94 -11.22
CA HIS A 144 -7.44 -23.33 -11.69
C HIS A 144 -7.42 -23.44 -13.22
N LEU A 145 -8.16 -22.59 -13.93
CA LEU A 145 -8.23 -22.59 -15.40
C LEU A 145 -6.90 -22.24 -16.07
N TYR A 146 -6.15 -21.29 -15.49
CA TYR A 146 -4.94 -20.73 -16.10
C TYR A 146 -3.65 -21.02 -15.34
N ARG A 147 -3.76 -21.46 -14.08
CA ARG A 147 -2.66 -21.89 -13.21
C ARG A 147 -1.48 -20.90 -13.17
N PRO A 148 -1.72 -19.58 -12.96
CA PRO A 148 -0.66 -18.59 -13.05
C PRO A 148 0.27 -18.62 -11.82
N LEU A 149 1.57 -18.64 -12.09
CA LEU A 149 2.64 -18.66 -11.11
C LEU A 149 3.51 -17.41 -11.25
N GLY A 150 4.40 -17.21 -10.28
CA GLY A 150 5.42 -16.17 -10.32
C GLY A 150 6.68 -16.61 -9.59
N LEU A 151 7.52 -17.37 -10.28
CA LEU A 151 8.89 -17.65 -9.86
C LEU A 151 9.80 -16.47 -10.21
N GLY A 152 10.56 -15.99 -9.24
CA GLY A 152 11.56 -14.93 -9.40
C GLY A 152 12.87 -15.26 -8.70
N TYR A 153 13.72 -14.25 -8.56
CA TYR A 153 14.95 -14.33 -7.78
C TYR A 153 15.15 -13.10 -6.89
N SER A 154 16.12 -13.20 -5.98
CA SER A 154 16.67 -12.09 -5.19
C SER A 154 18.19 -12.09 -5.33
N ASN A 155 18.83 -11.02 -4.84
CA ASN A 155 20.27 -10.96 -4.61
C ASN A 155 21.13 -10.72 -5.88
N LEU A 156 20.55 -10.15 -6.95
CA LEU A 156 21.32 -9.87 -8.18
C LEU A 156 22.44 -8.85 -7.94
N GLY A 157 22.16 -7.74 -7.26
CA GLY A 157 23.18 -6.71 -7.00
C GLY A 157 24.36 -7.26 -6.20
N SER A 158 24.09 -8.14 -5.24
CA SER A 158 25.13 -8.84 -4.48
C SER A 158 25.95 -9.80 -5.33
N LEU A 159 25.32 -10.55 -6.22
CA LEU A 159 26.03 -11.45 -7.13
C LEU A 159 26.99 -10.67 -8.04
N LEU A 160 26.50 -9.59 -8.65
CA LEU A 160 27.32 -8.72 -9.51
C LEU A 160 28.51 -8.14 -8.74
N MET A 161 28.26 -7.57 -7.55
CA MET A 161 29.31 -7.02 -6.70
C MET A 161 30.34 -8.08 -6.31
N ALA A 162 29.90 -9.27 -5.86
CA ALA A 162 30.78 -10.37 -5.48
C ALA A 162 31.69 -10.86 -6.62
N ASP A 163 31.24 -10.69 -7.87
CA ASP A 163 32.01 -11.04 -9.07
C ASP A 163 32.85 -9.88 -9.60
N GLY A 164 32.93 -8.76 -8.88
CA GLY A 164 33.70 -7.59 -9.28
C GLY A 164 33.07 -6.83 -10.46
N MET A 165 31.79 -7.05 -10.74
CA MET A 165 31.06 -6.40 -11.81
C MET A 165 30.28 -5.20 -11.28
N ALA A 166 30.41 -4.06 -11.94
CA ALA A 166 29.56 -2.91 -11.65
C ALA A 166 28.12 -3.21 -12.08
N TYR A 167 27.15 -2.80 -11.26
CA TYR A 167 25.73 -2.94 -11.62
C TYR A 167 25.42 -2.22 -12.94
N ASP A 168 26.00 -1.02 -13.15
CA ASP A 168 25.94 -0.32 -14.43
C ASP A 168 27.12 -0.70 -15.34
N SER A 169 27.12 -1.95 -15.82
CA SER A 169 28.07 -2.41 -16.84
C SER A 169 27.40 -3.33 -17.84
N ASP A 170 27.96 -3.42 -19.06
CA ASP A 170 27.47 -4.33 -20.11
C ASP A 170 27.55 -5.79 -19.62
N ALA A 171 28.64 -6.18 -18.95
CA ALA A 171 28.78 -7.50 -18.34
C ALA A 171 27.70 -7.79 -17.28
N GLY A 172 27.41 -6.82 -16.40
CA GLY A 172 26.37 -6.98 -15.37
C GLY A 172 24.96 -7.08 -15.96
N ARG A 173 24.69 -6.31 -17.02
CA ARG A 173 23.46 -6.36 -17.82
C ARG A 173 23.30 -7.70 -18.53
N GLY A 174 24.33 -8.14 -19.25
CA GLY A 174 24.35 -9.44 -19.93
C GLY A 174 24.15 -10.62 -18.97
N LEU A 175 24.79 -10.58 -17.80
CA LEU A 175 24.58 -11.59 -16.75
C LEU A 175 23.13 -11.59 -16.25
N CYS A 176 22.54 -10.41 -16.01
CA CYS A 176 21.13 -10.30 -15.63
C CYS A 176 20.19 -10.90 -16.69
N GLY A 177 20.40 -10.57 -17.97
CA GLY A 177 19.64 -11.11 -19.09
C GLY A 177 19.73 -12.64 -19.14
N ALA A 178 20.94 -13.19 -19.09
CA ALA A 178 21.15 -14.64 -19.15
C ALA A 178 20.56 -15.39 -17.94
N LEU A 179 20.74 -14.90 -16.72
CA LEU A 179 20.16 -15.56 -15.53
C LEU A 179 18.62 -15.51 -15.55
N THR A 180 18.05 -14.40 -16.00
CA THR A 180 16.58 -14.30 -16.14
C THR A 180 16.07 -15.21 -17.26
N ALA A 181 16.80 -15.31 -18.38
CA ALA A 181 16.50 -16.25 -19.46
C ALA A 181 16.54 -17.70 -18.99
N ILE A 182 17.55 -18.09 -18.18
CA ILE A 182 17.67 -19.43 -17.62
C ILE A 182 16.55 -19.72 -16.61
N LEU A 183 16.22 -18.79 -15.72
CA LEU A 183 15.10 -18.91 -14.77
C LEU A 183 13.79 -19.18 -15.53
N HIS A 184 13.48 -18.32 -16.50
CA HIS A 184 12.22 -18.38 -17.25
C HIS A 184 12.16 -19.56 -18.20
N GLY A 185 13.27 -19.90 -18.86
CA GLY A 185 13.38 -21.09 -19.67
C GLY A 185 13.17 -22.36 -18.83
N SER A 186 13.84 -22.46 -17.68
CA SER A 186 13.70 -23.60 -16.76
C SER A 186 12.26 -23.76 -16.24
N ALA A 187 11.60 -22.63 -15.94
CA ALA A 187 10.21 -22.60 -15.54
C ALA A 187 9.28 -23.10 -16.67
N ASN A 188 9.40 -22.56 -17.88
CA ASN A 188 8.50 -22.98 -18.99
C ASN A 188 8.78 -24.40 -19.47
N ARG A 189 10.04 -24.85 -19.45
CA ARG A 189 10.38 -26.25 -19.76
C ARG A 189 9.72 -27.18 -18.75
N THR A 190 9.87 -26.90 -17.46
CA THR A 190 9.22 -27.70 -16.41
C THR A 190 7.69 -27.66 -16.57
N SER A 191 7.12 -26.52 -16.96
CA SER A 191 5.68 -26.41 -17.25
C SER A 191 5.26 -27.28 -18.44
N ALA A 192 6.09 -27.38 -19.48
CA ALA A 192 5.84 -28.27 -20.63
C ALA A 192 6.01 -29.76 -20.28
N GLU A 193 7.01 -30.10 -19.45
CA GLU A 193 7.17 -31.44 -18.88
C GLU A 193 5.93 -31.86 -18.09
N LEU A 194 5.43 -30.98 -17.21
CA LEU A 194 4.21 -31.21 -16.43
C LEU A 194 2.98 -31.36 -17.33
N ALA A 195 2.88 -30.56 -18.40
CA ALA A 195 1.79 -30.70 -19.37
C ALA A 195 1.80 -32.07 -20.05
N GLY A 196 2.98 -32.62 -20.34
CA GLY A 196 3.10 -33.99 -20.88
C GLY A 196 2.63 -35.07 -19.90
N ALA A 197 2.76 -34.82 -18.60
CA ALA A 197 2.37 -35.78 -17.55
C ALA A 197 0.89 -35.69 -17.14
N VAL A 198 0.35 -34.47 -17.00
CA VAL A 198 -1.00 -34.23 -16.43
C VAL A 198 -1.92 -33.41 -17.33
N GLY A 199 -1.48 -33.08 -18.54
CA GLY A 199 -2.18 -32.21 -19.49
C GLY A 199 -1.87 -30.72 -19.27
N PRO A 200 -1.98 -29.89 -20.32
CA PRO A 200 -1.80 -28.43 -20.22
C PRO A 200 -2.90 -27.79 -19.35
N PHE A 201 -2.78 -26.49 -19.04
CA PHE A 201 -3.88 -25.77 -18.38
C PHE A 201 -5.13 -25.73 -19.28
N ASP A 202 -6.31 -25.65 -18.66
CA ASP A 202 -7.60 -25.75 -19.36
C ASP A 202 -7.78 -24.71 -20.48
N GLY A 203 -7.26 -23.48 -20.25
CA GLY A 203 -7.28 -22.41 -21.24
C GLY A 203 -6.29 -22.55 -22.41
N PHE A 204 -5.43 -23.58 -22.43
CA PHE A 204 -4.34 -23.69 -23.39
C PHE A 204 -4.82 -23.91 -24.81
N ALA A 205 -5.80 -24.79 -25.04
CA ALA A 205 -6.27 -25.10 -26.40
C ALA A 205 -6.75 -23.85 -27.15
N ALA A 206 -7.45 -22.95 -26.46
CA ALA A 206 -7.91 -21.69 -27.03
C ALA A 206 -6.77 -20.68 -27.26
N ASN A 207 -5.65 -20.81 -26.54
CA ASN A 207 -4.52 -19.87 -26.54
C ASN A 207 -3.21 -20.48 -27.06
N ARG A 208 -3.26 -21.66 -27.69
CA ARG A 208 -2.07 -22.40 -28.14
C ARG A 208 -1.18 -21.55 -29.03
N GLU A 209 -1.76 -20.95 -30.07
CA GLU A 209 -1.01 -20.15 -31.03
C GLU A 209 -0.43 -18.86 -30.40
N PRO A 210 -1.20 -18.04 -29.66
CA PRO A 210 -0.64 -16.93 -28.90
C PRO A 210 0.49 -17.32 -27.94
N MET A 211 0.31 -18.42 -27.19
CA MET A 211 1.31 -18.86 -26.22
C MET A 211 2.60 -19.31 -26.90
N LEU A 212 2.52 -20.12 -27.96
CA LEU A 212 3.71 -20.54 -28.72
C LEU A 212 4.42 -19.36 -29.39
N ARG A 213 3.67 -18.37 -29.89
CA ARG A 213 4.25 -17.12 -30.39
C ARG A 213 5.05 -16.39 -29.30
N VAL A 214 4.49 -16.26 -28.09
CA VAL A 214 5.19 -15.59 -26.98
C VAL A 214 6.43 -16.38 -26.55
N MET A 215 6.38 -17.71 -26.53
CA MET A 215 7.57 -18.54 -26.26
C MET A 215 8.66 -18.38 -27.32
N GLN A 216 8.27 -18.23 -28.59
CA GLN A 216 9.21 -17.91 -29.66
C GLN A 216 9.83 -16.52 -29.45
N MET A 217 9.04 -15.51 -29.07
CA MET A 217 9.57 -14.17 -28.78
C MET A 217 10.60 -14.18 -27.64
N HIS A 218 10.36 -14.98 -26.58
CA HIS A 218 11.34 -15.17 -25.51
C HIS A 218 12.63 -15.82 -26.03
N ARG A 219 12.51 -16.87 -26.86
CA ARG A 219 13.68 -17.52 -27.50
C ARG A 219 14.46 -16.56 -28.39
N ASP A 220 13.77 -15.75 -29.20
CA ASP A 220 14.42 -14.79 -30.10
C ASP A 220 15.16 -13.72 -29.30
N ALA A 221 14.62 -13.31 -28.14
CA ALA A 221 15.27 -12.36 -27.25
C ALA A 221 16.60 -12.86 -26.67
N VAL A 222 16.82 -14.18 -26.58
CA VAL A 222 18.09 -14.76 -26.12
C VAL A 222 19.27 -14.32 -27.00
N GLU A 223 19.04 -14.11 -28.30
CA GLU A 223 20.11 -13.66 -29.21
C GLU A 223 20.48 -12.18 -29.03
N ASN A 224 19.73 -11.43 -28.23
CA ASN A 224 20.02 -10.04 -27.90
C ASN A 224 20.67 -9.89 -26.51
N ILE A 225 21.01 -10.98 -25.82
CA ILE A 225 21.79 -10.91 -24.57
C ILE A 225 23.18 -10.36 -24.89
N ASP A 226 23.62 -9.36 -24.12
CA ASP A 226 24.90 -8.68 -24.34
C ASP A 226 26.09 -9.65 -24.38
N ASP A 227 26.98 -9.47 -25.36
CA ASP A 227 28.17 -10.31 -25.60
C ASP A 227 29.18 -10.27 -24.44
N ALA A 228 29.13 -9.26 -23.58
CA ALA A 228 29.94 -9.20 -22.36
C ALA A 228 29.48 -10.22 -21.30
N CYS A 229 28.33 -10.86 -21.47
CA CYS A 229 27.88 -11.97 -20.65
C CYS A 229 28.82 -13.19 -20.80
N PRO A 230 29.19 -13.89 -19.72
CA PRO A 230 29.95 -15.14 -19.81
C PRO A 230 29.31 -16.15 -20.79
N THR A 231 30.10 -16.64 -21.75
CA THR A 231 29.61 -17.48 -22.85
C THR A 231 28.83 -18.72 -22.38
N HIS A 232 29.28 -19.37 -21.30
CA HIS A 232 28.59 -20.54 -20.74
C HIS A 232 27.16 -20.23 -20.27
N LEU A 233 26.87 -19.00 -19.82
CA LEU A 233 25.51 -18.59 -19.45
C LEU A 233 24.65 -18.32 -20.69
N GLN A 234 25.22 -17.71 -21.72
CA GLN A 234 24.52 -17.50 -22.99
C GLN A 234 24.16 -18.85 -23.65
N ASP A 235 25.10 -19.78 -23.69
CA ASP A 235 24.89 -21.11 -24.27
C ASP A 235 23.83 -21.90 -23.48
N ALA A 236 23.86 -21.81 -22.15
CA ALA A 236 22.81 -22.39 -21.30
C ALA A 236 21.44 -21.76 -21.57
N ALA A 237 21.38 -20.44 -21.75
CA ALA A 237 20.14 -19.74 -22.10
C ALA A 237 19.62 -20.16 -23.48
N ARG A 238 20.49 -20.30 -24.50
CA ARG A 238 20.08 -20.81 -25.82
C ARG A 238 19.53 -22.22 -25.74
N GLN A 239 20.27 -23.12 -25.11
CA GLN A 239 19.88 -24.53 -24.99
C GLN A 239 18.55 -24.70 -24.25
N ILE A 240 18.35 -24.04 -23.11
CA ILE A 240 17.11 -24.19 -22.35
C ILE A 240 15.90 -23.69 -23.15
N TRP A 241 16.04 -22.63 -23.95
CA TRP A 241 14.94 -22.10 -24.74
C TRP A 241 14.66 -22.93 -26.01
N ASP A 242 15.68 -23.57 -26.58
CA ASP A 242 15.47 -24.57 -27.63
C ASP A 242 14.65 -25.76 -27.08
N ASP A 243 14.96 -26.23 -25.87
CA ASP A 243 14.21 -27.28 -25.18
C ASP A 243 12.78 -26.84 -24.87
N VAL A 244 12.55 -25.61 -24.38
CA VAL A 244 11.22 -25.04 -24.11
C VAL A 244 10.32 -25.09 -25.35
N LEU A 245 10.86 -24.74 -26.52
CA LEU A 245 10.09 -24.74 -27.76
C LEU A 245 9.81 -26.16 -28.25
N ALA A 246 10.78 -27.07 -28.14
CA ALA A 246 10.59 -28.46 -28.51
C ALA A 246 9.49 -29.11 -27.66
N ASP A 247 9.63 -29.05 -26.33
CA ASP A 247 8.69 -29.66 -25.39
C ASP A 247 7.32 -28.99 -25.43
N GLY A 248 7.28 -27.67 -25.50
CA GLY A 248 6.03 -26.90 -25.54
C GLY A 248 5.21 -27.11 -26.81
N ARG A 249 5.86 -27.31 -27.96
CA ARG A 249 5.15 -27.64 -29.22
C ARG A 249 4.51 -29.02 -29.14
N GLN A 250 5.17 -29.97 -28.47
CA GLN A 250 4.72 -31.35 -28.32
C GLN A 250 3.61 -31.48 -27.26
N ASN A 251 3.84 -30.91 -26.07
CA ASN A 251 3.02 -31.19 -24.88
C ASN A 251 2.05 -30.05 -24.53
N GLY A 252 2.30 -28.84 -25.03
CA GLY A 252 1.71 -27.61 -24.49
C GLY A 252 2.38 -27.20 -23.18
N TYR A 253 1.70 -26.35 -22.40
CA TYR A 253 2.21 -25.84 -21.13
C TYR A 253 1.18 -25.97 -20.01
N ARG A 254 1.64 -26.23 -18.79
CA ARG A 254 0.79 -26.39 -17.60
C ARG A 254 0.39 -25.07 -16.96
N ASN A 255 1.11 -23.98 -17.22
CA ASN A 255 0.93 -22.69 -16.55
C ASN A 255 0.90 -21.56 -17.58
N ALA A 256 -0.12 -20.70 -17.52
CA ALA A 256 -0.25 -19.58 -18.46
C ALA A 256 0.72 -18.42 -18.17
N GLN A 257 1.14 -18.27 -16.91
CA GLN A 257 2.19 -17.37 -16.45
C GLN A 257 3.09 -18.17 -15.51
N ALA A 258 4.42 -18.00 -15.62
CA ALA A 258 5.39 -18.82 -14.89
C ALA A 258 6.30 -17.98 -13.97
N THR A 259 6.74 -16.82 -14.44
CA THR A 259 7.77 -15.99 -13.78
C THR A 259 7.37 -14.53 -13.67
N VAL A 260 7.81 -13.92 -12.56
CA VAL A 260 7.73 -12.48 -12.25
C VAL A 260 8.92 -12.11 -11.35
N LEU A 261 9.35 -10.85 -11.35
CA LEU A 261 10.27 -10.37 -10.30
C LEU A 261 9.47 -9.56 -9.27
N ALA A 262 9.02 -10.24 -8.21
CA ALA A 262 8.25 -9.66 -7.12
C ALA A 262 9.16 -8.96 -6.10
N PRO A 263 8.64 -8.02 -5.29
CA PRO A 263 9.44 -7.42 -4.23
C PRO A 263 9.76 -8.48 -3.16
N THR A 264 11.05 -8.64 -2.86
CA THR A 264 11.51 -9.65 -1.89
C THR A 264 11.73 -9.10 -0.48
N GLY A 265 11.24 -7.90 -0.17
CA GLY A 265 11.59 -7.13 1.03
C GLY A 265 11.64 -7.90 2.36
N THR A 266 10.59 -8.64 2.74
CA THR A 266 10.60 -9.41 4.01
C THR A 266 11.39 -10.72 3.90
N ILE A 267 11.23 -11.43 2.77
CA ILE A 267 11.83 -12.76 2.57
C ILE A 267 13.33 -12.68 2.29
N SER A 268 13.83 -11.57 1.77
CA SER A 268 15.25 -11.32 1.53
C SER A 268 16.02 -11.38 2.84
N PHE A 269 15.49 -10.79 3.92
CA PHE A 269 16.07 -10.90 5.26
C PHE A 269 16.05 -12.34 5.79
N LEU A 270 14.99 -13.12 5.50
CA LEU A 270 14.93 -14.54 5.90
C LEU A 270 15.90 -15.42 5.11
N MET A 271 16.29 -15.00 3.91
CA MET A 271 17.21 -15.72 3.02
C MET A 271 18.65 -15.21 3.12
N ASP A 272 18.96 -14.32 4.07
CA ASP A 272 20.24 -13.62 4.23
C ASP A 272 20.70 -12.93 2.93
N CYS A 273 19.78 -12.21 2.28
CA CYS A 273 20.08 -11.42 1.10
C CYS A 273 20.53 -10.01 1.47
N ASP A 274 21.64 -9.57 0.88
CA ASP A 274 22.13 -8.18 0.99
C ASP A 274 21.34 -7.24 0.05
N THR A 275 20.86 -7.77 -1.08
CA THR A 275 20.06 -7.05 -2.08
C THR A 275 18.70 -7.72 -2.34
N THR A 276 17.66 -6.90 -2.53
CA THR A 276 16.32 -7.38 -2.88
C THR A 276 16.21 -7.60 -4.38
N GLY A 277 15.40 -8.57 -4.80
CA GLY A 277 15.05 -8.84 -6.19
C GLY A 277 16.21 -8.69 -7.19
N ILE A 278 16.01 -7.75 -8.11
CA ILE A 278 16.93 -7.27 -9.15
C ILE A 278 17.65 -5.98 -8.71
N GLU A 279 17.35 -5.45 -7.53
CA GLU A 279 17.88 -4.19 -7.03
C GLU A 279 19.40 -4.24 -6.80
N PRO A 280 20.13 -3.13 -7.07
CA PRO A 280 21.46 -2.95 -6.50
C PRO A 280 21.33 -2.77 -4.99
N ASP A 281 22.47 -2.79 -4.30
CA ASP A 281 22.43 -2.46 -2.88
C ASP A 281 22.00 -1.01 -2.66
N ILE A 282 21.23 -0.79 -1.58
CA ILE A 282 20.72 0.53 -1.20
C ILE A 282 21.89 1.43 -0.79
N ALA A 283 22.81 0.90 0.02
CA ALA A 283 24.04 1.54 0.48
C ALA A 283 24.95 0.49 1.13
N LEU A 284 26.27 0.67 1.03
CA LEU A 284 27.25 -0.20 1.70
C LEU A 284 27.12 -0.17 3.23
N VAL A 285 26.63 0.93 3.79
CA VAL A 285 26.38 1.14 5.21
C VAL A 285 24.93 1.55 5.40
N LYS A 286 24.18 0.77 6.18
CA LYS A 286 22.75 0.97 6.44
C LYS A 286 22.51 1.17 7.93
N TYR A 287 21.59 2.06 8.27
CA TYR A 287 21.13 2.25 9.66
C TYR A 287 19.70 1.76 9.82
N LYS A 288 19.48 0.83 10.74
CA LYS A 288 18.16 0.31 11.10
C LYS A 288 17.76 0.86 12.46
N GLN A 289 16.63 1.56 12.53
CA GLN A 289 16.03 1.96 13.80
C GLN A 289 15.43 0.74 14.50
N LEU A 290 15.72 0.60 15.80
CA LEU A 290 15.17 -0.48 16.62
C LEU A 290 13.87 0.00 17.29
N ALA A 291 12.89 -0.90 17.41
CA ALA A 291 11.58 -0.59 18.00
C ALA A 291 11.64 -0.08 19.46
N GLY A 292 12.74 -0.36 20.17
CA GLY A 292 13.01 0.13 21.53
C GLY A 292 13.82 1.42 21.61
N GLY A 293 14.10 2.08 20.47
CA GLY A 293 15.07 3.17 20.38
C GLY A 293 16.50 2.68 20.16
N GLY A 294 17.35 3.54 19.59
CA GLY A 294 18.70 3.19 19.14
C GLY A 294 18.77 2.81 17.65
N MET A 295 20.00 2.69 17.14
CA MET A 295 20.26 2.35 15.74
C MET A 295 21.26 1.21 15.64
N LEU A 296 20.99 0.27 14.73
CA LEU A 296 21.92 -0.77 14.32
C LEU A 296 22.58 -0.36 13.00
N LYS A 297 23.91 -0.26 13.01
CA LYS A 297 24.71 -0.09 11.80
C LYS A 297 24.97 -1.45 11.17
N ILE A 298 24.70 -1.58 9.87
CA ILE A 298 24.90 -2.81 9.10
C ILE A 298 25.84 -2.48 7.94
N VAL A 299 27.01 -3.13 7.92
CA VAL A 299 27.98 -3.05 6.83
C VAL A 299 27.73 -4.23 5.87
N ASN A 300 27.71 -3.94 4.57
CA ASN A 300 27.48 -4.91 3.51
C ASN A 300 28.49 -6.08 3.59
N GLN A 301 27.99 -7.32 3.52
CA GLN A 301 28.79 -8.53 3.67
C GLN A 301 29.39 -9.04 2.35
N THR A 302 29.00 -8.43 1.24
CA THR A 302 29.46 -8.75 -0.12
C THR A 302 30.78 -8.04 -0.47
N VAL A 303 31.07 -6.87 0.13
CA VAL A 303 32.31 -6.09 -0.12
C VAL A 303 33.61 -6.94 -0.04
N PRO A 304 33.84 -7.79 0.97
CA PRO A 304 35.05 -8.60 1.04
C PRO A 304 35.21 -9.56 -0.15
N LEU A 305 34.10 -10.13 -0.65
CA LEU A 305 34.11 -11.04 -1.80
C LEU A 305 34.55 -10.31 -3.07
N ALA A 306 33.98 -9.12 -3.29
CA ALA A 306 34.30 -8.26 -4.41
C ALA A 306 35.78 -7.87 -4.42
N LEU A 307 36.31 -7.45 -3.26
CA LEU A 307 37.71 -7.04 -3.13
C LEU A 307 38.67 -8.19 -3.45
N ARG A 308 38.42 -9.40 -2.92
CA ARG A 308 39.23 -10.57 -3.27
C ARG A 308 39.18 -10.88 -4.76
N LYS A 309 37.99 -10.78 -5.38
CA LYS A 309 37.82 -11.01 -6.83
C LYS A 309 38.59 -9.98 -7.68
N LEU A 310 38.67 -8.74 -7.20
CA LEU A 310 39.43 -7.65 -7.83
C LEU A 310 40.94 -7.71 -7.55
N GLY A 311 41.40 -8.70 -6.78
CA GLY A 311 42.83 -8.98 -6.55
C GLY A 311 43.44 -8.27 -5.33
N TYR A 312 42.63 -7.75 -4.40
CA TYR A 312 43.13 -7.22 -3.13
C TYR A 312 43.46 -8.34 -2.15
N ASP A 313 44.55 -8.19 -1.40
CA ASP A 313 44.97 -9.14 -0.37
C ASP A 313 44.20 -8.92 0.95
N GLU A 314 44.26 -9.89 1.88
CA GLU A 314 43.49 -9.80 3.14
C GLU A 314 43.80 -8.54 3.97
N PRO A 315 45.07 -8.07 4.09
CA PRO A 315 45.35 -6.81 4.78
C PRO A 315 44.67 -5.60 4.12
N ALA A 316 44.67 -5.51 2.78
CA ALA A 316 43.94 -4.45 2.09
C ALA A 316 42.42 -4.58 2.29
N VAL A 317 41.87 -5.80 2.23
CA VAL A 317 40.45 -6.06 2.49
C VAL A 317 40.04 -5.58 3.88
N GLU A 318 40.80 -5.95 4.92
CA GLU A 318 40.55 -5.52 6.29
C GLU A 318 40.64 -3.99 6.44
N SER A 319 41.64 -3.35 5.82
CA SER A 319 41.79 -1.89 5.83
C SER A 319 40.59 -1.19 5.20
N VAL A 320 40.13 -1.66 4.03
CA VAL A 320 38.97 -1.09 3.33
C VAL A 320 37.68 -1.26 4.14
N LEU A 321 37.47 -2.42 4.76
CA LEU A 321 36.29 -2.64 5.60
C LEU A 321 36.28 -1.72 6.83
N ALA A 322 37.45 -1.55 7.48
CA ALA A 322 37.61 -0.60 8.58
C ALA A 322 37.39 0.86 8.11
N TYR A 323 37.84 1.20 6.90
CA TYR A 323 37.59 2.50 6.30
C TYR A 323 36.09 2.75 6.08
N ILE A 324 35.37 1.79 5.50
CA ILE A 324 33.92 1.90 5.25
C ILE A 324 33.17 2.02 6.57
N ASP A 325 33.52 1.22 7.58
CA ASP A 325 32.89 1.32 8.90
C ASP A 325 33.21 2.64 9.61
N LYS A 326 34.35 3.26 9.35
CA LYS A 326 34.66 4.56 9.95
C LYS A 326 34.05 5.75 9.20
N ASN A 327 34.08 5.72 7.87
CA ASN A 327 33.79 6.87 7.02
C ASN A 327 32.41 6.79 6.35
N ASP A 328 31.64 5.71 6.55
CA ASP A 328 30.32 5.50 5.93
C ASP A 328 30.32 5.57 4.39
N THR A 329 31.50 5.47 3.77
CA THR A 329 31.73 5.48 2.32
C THR A 329 33.03 4.72 2.02
N ILE A 330 33.13 4.19 0.80
CA ILE A 330 34.36 3.60 0.25
C ILE A 330 35.17 4.61 -0.58
N GLU A 331 34.56 5.74 -0.94
CA GLU A 331 35.22 6.81 -1.68
C GLU A 331 36.43 7.35 -0.90
N ASP A 332 37.48 7.76 -1.62
CA ASP A 332 38.73 8.29 -1.05
C ASP A 332 39.50 7.30 -0.14
N CYS A 333 39.16 6.01 -0.15
CA CYS A 333 39.95 4.96 0.52
C CYS A 333 41.29 4.76 -0.21
N PRO A 334 42.46 5.03 0.42
CA PRO A 334 43.77 4.99 -0.25
C PRO A 334 44.13 3.64 -0.89
N GLU A 335 43.61 2.56 -0.33
CA GLU A 335 43.85 1.19 -0.75
C GLU A 335 43.04 0.80 -1.99
N ILE A 336 41.97 1.53 -2.33
CA ILE A 336 41.09 1.23 -3.48
C ILE A 336 41.54 2.00 -4.71
N LYS A 337 41.67 1.30 -5.84
CA LYS A 337 41.82 1.90 -7.15
C LYS A 337 40.52 2.55 -7.61
N ASP A 338 40.59 3.77 -8.15
CA ASP A 338 39.43 4.50 -8.65
C ASP A 338 38.59 3.73 -9.67
N GLU A 339 39.24 2.94 -10.55
CA GLU A 339 38.57 2.12 -11.56
C GLU A 339 37.66 1.02 -10.99
N HIS A 340 37.91 0.63 -9.73
CA HIS A 340 37.13 -0.39 -9.02
C HIS A 340 35.94 0.20 -8.25
N LEU A 341 35.89 1.51 -8.02
CA LEU A 341 34.82 2.15 -7.23
C LEU A 341 33.41 1.87 -7.78
N LYS A 342 33.27 1.80 -9.11
CA LYS A 342 31.99 1.50 -9.79
C LYS A 342 31.36 0.17 -9.39
N VAL A 343 32.14 -0.80 -8.89
CA VAL A 343 31.64 -2.09 -8.39
C VAL A 343 30.82 -1.92 -7.12
N PHE A 344 31.14 -0.87 -6.34
CA PHE A 344 30.57 -0.61 -5.03
C PHE A 344 29.52 0.50 -5.04
N ASP A 345 29.23 1.08 -6.21
CA ASP A 345 28.17 2.08 -6.35
C ASP A 345 26.81 1.46 -5.97
N CYS A 346 26.04 2.18 -5.16
CA CYS A 346 24.75 1.76 -4.62
C CYS A 346 23.61 2.64 -5.17
N ALA A 347 22.36 2.27 -4.89
CA ALA A 347 21.17 3.01 -5.32
C ALA A 347 21.13 4.46 -4.80
N PHE A 348 21.65 4.69 -3.59
CA PHE A 348 21.72 6.01 -2.98
C PHE A 348 23.15 6.42 -2.68
N LYS A 349 23.36 7.73 -2.66
CA LYS A 349 24.64 8.31 -2.24
C LYS A 349 24.93 7.92 -0.79
N PRO A 350 26.16 7.46 -0.49
CA PRO A 350 26.58 7.24 0.88
C PRO A 350 26.66 8.59 1.63
N ARG A 351 26.59 8.57 2.96
CA ARG A 351 26.49 9.77 3.79
C ARG A 351 27.62 10.78 3.55
N LEU A 352 28.84 10.28 3.38
CA LEU A 352 30.06 11.08 3.18
C LEU A 352 30.64 10.96 1.76
N GLY A 353 29.90 10.40 0.81
CA GLY A 353 30.35 10.28 -0.58
C GLY A 353 29.39 10.94 -1.57
N LYS A 354 29.74 10.82 -2.85
CA LYS A 354 29.10 11.52 -3.96
C LYS A 354 28.53 10.57 -5.00
N ARG A 355 29.01 9.32 -5.04
CA ARG A 355 28.66 8.35 -6.08
C ARG A 355 27.36 7.62 -5.76
N SER A 356 26.58 7.36 -6.80
CA SER A 356 25.40 6.50 -6.79
C SER A 356 25.12 6.03 -8.20
N ILE A 357 24.43 4.91 -8.33
CA ILE A 357 23.99 4.39 -9.63
C ILE A 357 23.01 5.40 -10.25
N ALA A 358 23.25 5.76 -11.51
CA ALA A 358 22.37 6.67 -12.24
C ALA A 358 21.02 6.01 -12.54
N TRP A 359 19.92 6.78 -12.50
CA TRP A 359 18.57 6.23 -12.72
C TRP A 359 18.41 5.50 -14.05
N ARG A 360 19.13 5.93 -15.10
CA ARG A 360 19.16 5.25 -16.41
C ARG A 360 19.69 3.82 -16.33
N ALA A 361 20.68 3.58 -15.47
CA ALA A 361 21.22 2.24 -15.26
C ALA A 361 20.19 1.28 -14.63
N HIS A 362 19.28 1.80 -13.78
CA HIS A 362 18.17 1.01 -13.25
C HIS A 362 17.23 0.55 -14.37
N ILE A 363 16.87 1.47 -15.29
CA ILE A 363 15.99 1.19 -16.43
C ILE A 363 16.65 0.19 -17.37
N LYS A 364 17.91 0.41 -17.75
CA LYS A 364 18.65 -0.51 -18.62
C LYS A 364 18.74 -1.91 -18.01
N MET A 365 19.06 -2.03 -16.71
CA MET A 365 19.07 -3.34 -16.05
C MET A 365 17.69 -4.01 -16.08
N MET A 366 16.61 -3.27 -15.85
CA MET A 366 15.25 -3.81 -15.96
C MET A 366 14.96 -4.29 -17.39
N ALA A 367 15.46 -3.57 -18.40
CA ALA A 367 15.23 -3.89 -19.80
C ALA A 367 15.91 -5.21 -20.21
N GLU A 368 17.05 -5.55 -19.63
CA GLU A 368 17.71 -6.85 -19.86
C GLU A 368 16.89 -8.03 -19.33
N ALA A 369 16.23 -7.86 -18.19
CA ALA A 369 15.44 -8.92 -17.58
C ALA A 369 14.03 -9.05 -18.19
N GLN A 370 13.43 -7.94 -18.62
CA GLN A 370 12.01 -7.89 -18.98
C GLN A 370 11.59 -8.85 -20.10
N PRO A 371 12.36 -9.05 -21.18
CA PRO A 371 12.05 -10.00 -22.24
C PRO A 371 11.99 -11.44 -21.74
N PHE A 372 12.54 -11.76 -20.57
CA PHE A 372 12.58 -13.11 -20.02
C PHE A 372 11.65 -13.27 -18.82
N LEU A 373 10.54 -12.53 -18.77
CA LEU A 373 9.51 -12.68 -17.74
C LEU A 373 8.12 -12.74 -18.37
N SER A 374 7.30 -13.69 -17.93
CA SER A 374 5.88 -13.70 -18.33
C SER A 374 5.11 -12.53 -17.71
N GLY A 375 5.37 -12.23 -16.43
CA GLY A 375 4.92 -11.01 -15.77
C GLY A 375 5.87 -9.83 -16.01
N ALA A 376 6.00 -8.97 -15.01
CA ALA A 376 6.81 -7.76 -15.01
C ALA A 376 7.77 -7.73 -13.81
N ILE A 377 8.36 -6.57 -13.55
CA ILE A 377 9.41 -6.36 -12.56
C ILE A 377 8.90 -5.34 -11.53
N SER A 378 8.76 -5.75 -10.28
CA SER A 378 8.50 -4.86 -9.15
C SER A 378 9.80 -4.27 -8.63
N LYS A 379 10.50 -3.53 -9.49
CA LYS A 379 11.70 -2.77 -9.14
C LYS A 379 11.41 -1.29 -9.23
N THR A 380 11.81 -0.57 -8.20
CA THR A 380 11.74 0.88 -8.18
C THR A 380 13.00 1.47 -8.82
N VAL A 381 12.82 2.48 -9.66
CA VAL A 381 13.89 3.32 -10.18
C VAL A 381 14.22 4.37 -9.13
N ASN A 382 15.36 4.18 -8.44
CA ASN A 382 15.83 5.12 -7.43
C ASN A 382 16.43 6.34 -8.10
N MET A 383 16.01 7.51 -7.63
CA MET A 383 16.39 8.81 -8.17
C MET A 383 16.88 9.72 -7.04
N PRO A 384 17.98 10.47 -7.24
CA PRO A 384 18.46 11.46 -6.29
C PRO A 384 17.43 12.57 -6.01
N ARG A 385 17.59 13.30 -4.91
CA ARG A 385 16.67 14.37 -4.51
C ARG A 385 16.61 15.51 -5.55
N GLU A 386 17.73 15.77 -6.22
CA GLU A 386 17.90 16.79 -7.25
C GLU A 386 17.25 16.46 -8.61
N THR A 387 16.79 15.22 -8.80
CA THR A 387 16.05 14.81 -10.01
C THR A 387 14.88 15.75 -10.29
N THR A 388 14.70 16.14 -11.55
CA THR A 388 13.61 17.03 -11.98
C THR A 388 12.39 16.25 -12.48
N PRO A 389 11.21 16.87 -12.62
CA PRO A 389 10.07 16.26 -13.31
C PRO A 389 10.41 15.80 -14.74
N GLU A 390 11.26 16.52 -15.46
CA GLU A 390 11.69 16.18 -16.82
C GLU A 390 12.53 14.91 -16.85
N ASP A 391 13.39 14.68 -15.85
CA ASP A 391 14.11 13.40 -15.70
C ASP A 391 13.14 12.22 -15.52
N ILE A 392 12.06 12.42 -14.77
CA ILE A 392 11.01 11.40 -14.57
C ILE A 392 10.25 11.15 -15.87
N ALA A 393 9.88 12.20 -16.61
CA ALA A 393 9.28 12.05 -17.94
C ALA A 393 10.22 11.28 -18.87
N GLY A 394 11.52 11.61 -18.85
CA GLY A 394 12.56 10.89 -19.56
C GLY A 394 12.64 9.41 -19.19
N ALA A 395 12.53 9.08 -17.90
CA ALA A 395 12.48 7.68 -17.45
C ALA A 395 11.26 6.93 -17.99
N TYR A 396 10.09 7.56 -18.06
CA TYR A 396 8.89 6.96 -18.65
C TYR A 396 9.01 6.75 -20.15
N VAL A 397 9.64 7.66 -20.88
CA VAL A 397 9.89 7.50 -22.32
C VAL A 397 10.94 6.43 -22.58
N GLU A 398 12.09 6.49 -21.88
CA GLU A 398 13.20 5.55 -22.08
C GLU A 398 12.78 4.11 -21.74
N GLY A 399 12.03 3.90 -20.67
CA GLY A 399 11.54 2.56 -20.36
C GLY A 399 10.49 2.02 -21.32
N TRP A 400 9.69 2.88 -21.95
CA TRP A 400 8.80 2.47 -23.04
C TRP A 400 9.60 2.03 -24.27
N GLN A 401 10.57 2.85 -24.69
CA GLN A 401 11.44 2.55 -25.84
C GLN A 401 12.20 1.23 -25.66
N LEU A 402 12.62 0.94 -24.42
CA LEU A 402 13.31 -0.30 -24.05
C LEU A 402 12.39 -1.50 -23.83
N GLY A 403 11.07 -1.35 -24.03
CA GLY A 403 10.12 -2.46 -23.95
C GLY A 403 9.83 -2.94 -22.53
N LEU A 404 9.97 -2.07 -21.52
CA LEU A 404 9.51 -2.38 -20.16
C LEU A 404 7.99 -2.60 -20.13
N LYS A 405 7.51 -3.39 -19.16
CA LYS A 405 6.07 -3.54 -18.91
C LYS A 405 5.56 -2.55 -17.88
N ALA A 406 6.38 -2.17 -16.90
CA ALA A 406 6.00 -1.18 -15.89
C ALA A 406 7.22 -0.48 -15.29
N ILE A 407 7.02 0.74 -14.78
CA ILE A 407 8.01 1.51 -14.02
C ILE A 407 7.35 2.13 -12.79
N ALA A 408 8.03 2.01 -11.65
CA ALA A 408 7.77 2.80 -10.46
C ALA A 408 8.99 3.68 -10.17
N ILE A 409 8.74 4.93 -9.78
CA ILE A 409 9.79 5.91 -9.49
C ILE A 409 9.84 6.15 -7.98
N TYR A 410 11.05 6.20 -7.45
CA TYR A 410 11.28 6.72 -6.11
C TYR A 410 12.38 7.76 -6.16
N ARG A 411 11.98 9.01 -6.05
CA ARG A 411 12.89 10.11 -5.80
C ARG A 411 13.11 10.26 -4.30
N ASP A 412 14.36 10.43 -3.87
CA ASP A 412 14.62 10.74 -2.47
C ASP A 412 13.85 11.99 -2.02
N GLY A 413 13.16 11.89 -0.88
CA GLY A 413 12.24 12.91 -0.38
C GLY A 413 10.83 12.94 -0.99
N SER A 414 10.47 12.04 -1.92
CA SER A 414 9.10 11.96 -2.49
C SER A 414 8.08 11.22 -1.60
N LYS A 415 8.51 10.58 -0.51
CA LYS A 415 7.64 9.90 0.46
C LYS A 415 7.98 10.35 1.88
N GLU A 416 6.96 10.58 2.72
CA GLU A 416 7.12 11.14 4.08
C GLU A 416 7.83 10.21 5.08
N SER A 417 7.74 8.89 4.89
CA SER A 417 8.37 7.91 5.78
C SER A 417 9.25 6.94 5.00
N GLN A 418 10.48 6.75 5.50
CA GLN A 418 11.48 5.83 4.96
C GLN A 418 11.81 4.80 6.04
N PRO A 419 11.55 3.50 5.83
CA PRO A 419 11.91 2.46 6.79
C PRO A 419 13.41 2.18 6.85
N LEU A 420 14.16 2.50 5.78
CA LEU A 420 15.61 2.40 5.66
C LEU A 420 16.13 3.69 5.03
N GLY A 421 17.24 4.23 5.56
CA GLY A 421 17.88 5.43 5.04
C GLY A 421 19.39 5.39 5.24
N THR A 422 20.09 6.29 4.56
CA THR A 422 21.56 6.44 4.62
C THR A 422 22.01 7.46 5.68
N SER A 423 21.08 8.13 6.35
CA SER A 423 21.32 9.24 7.29
C SER A 423 20.74 8.99 8.68
N THR A 424 21.29 9.71 9.66
CA THR A 424 20.90 9.63 11.07
C THR A 424 19.82 10.67 11.42
N GLU A 425 19.09 10.49 12.54
CA GLU A 425 18.09 11.46 13.03
C GLU A 425 18.64 12.88 13.23
N SER A 426 19.92 13.01 13.59
CA SER A 426 20.62 14.30 13.77
C SER A 426 20.75 15.08 12.46
N ASP A 427 20.89 14.38 11.33
CA ASP A 427 21.02 15.01 10.01
C ASP A 427 19.66 15.50 9.47
N LYS A 428 18.57 14.78 9.81
CA LYS A 428 17.18 15.12 9.40
C LYS A 428 16.64 16.42 10.01
N LYS A 429 17.30 17.00 11.02
CA LYS A 429 16.92 18.29 11.62
C LYS A 429 17.35 19.50 10.78
N ALA A 430 18.30 19.34 9.85
CA ALA A 430 18.90 20.48 9.12
C ALA A 430 18.15 20.88 7.84
N GLU A 431 17.33 20.02 7.22
CA GLU A 431 16.74 20.28 5.89
C GLU A 431 15.24 19.96 5.76
N LYS A 432 14.44 20.34 6.76
CA LYS A 432 12.97 20.32 6.62
C LYS A 432 12.46 21.63 6.02
N VAL A 433 12.48 21.75 4.69
CA VAL A 433 11.53 22.64 4.00
C VAL A 433 10.20 21.90 3.92
N VAL A 434 9.48 21.89 5.04
CA VAL A 434 8.08 21.45 5.05
C VAL A 434 7.29 22.52 4.31
N ALA A 435 6.58 22.16 3.24
CA ALA A 435 5.48 22.98 2.75
C ALA A 435 4.41 22.99 3.85
N ALA A 436 4.59 23.88 4.81
CA ALA A 436 3.67 24.03 5.92
C ALA A 436 2.31 24.48 5.37
N PRO A 437 1.19 23.95 5.86
CA PRO A 437 -0.11 24.47 5.51
C PRO A 437 -0.13 25.96 5.84
N ARG A 438 -0.29 26.81 4.82
CA ARG A 438 -0.28 28.27 4.99
C ARG A 438 -1.69 28.70 5.34
N ARG A 439 -1.86 29.16 6.58
CA ARG A 439 -3.13 29.74 7.04
C ARG A 439 -3.41 31.05 6.29
N GLU A 440 -4.50 31.09 5.53
CA GLU A 440 -5.04 32.30 4.91
C GLU A 440 -5.88 33.05 5.95
N ARG A 441 -5.25 34.00 6.66
CA ARG A 441 -5.96 34.82 7.67
C ARG A 441 -6.86 35.83 6.97
N LEU A 442 -8.05 36.04 7.51
CA LEU A 442 -8.95 37.09 7.04
C LEU A 442 -8.44 38.46 7.51
N PRO A 443 -8.74 39.55 6.78
CA PRO A 443 -8.43 40.91 7.21
C PRO A 443 -9.14 41.29 8.52
N ASP A 444 -8.56 42.23 9.26
CA ASP A 444 -9.12 42.74 10.53
C ASP A 444 -10.54 43.31 10.35
N THR A 445 -10.80 43.93 9.20
CA THR A 445 -12.13 44.40 8.78
C THR A 445 -12.63 43.58 7.60
N ARG A 446 -13.79 42.93 7.75
CA ARG A 446 -14.34 41.99 6.75
C ARG A 446 -15.85 42.02 6.72
N ARG A 447 -16.42 41.58 5.60
CA ARG A 447 -17.87 41.35 5.48
C ARG A 447 -18.24 40.10 6.28
N SER A 448 -19.39 40.13 6.94
CA SER A 448 -19.93 38.97 7.63
C SER A 448 -21.44 38.85 7.42
N VAL A 449 -21.93 37.61 7.47
CA VAL A 449 -23.37 37.28 7.40
C VAL A 449 -23.77 36.71 8.75
N THR A 450 -24.78 37.31 9.38
CA THR A 450 -25.33 36.82 10.65
C THR A 450 -26.75 36.30 10.45
N HIS A 451 -27.00 35.08 10.90
CA HIS A 451 -28.29 34.40 10.83
C HIS A 451 -28.77 33.96 12.21
N LYS A 452 -29.98 34.38 12.59
CA LYS A 452 -30.64 33.91 13.82
C LYS A 452 -31.31 32.57 13.56
N PHE A 453 -31.10 31.60 14.43
CA PHE A 453 -31.76 30.30 14.37
C PHE A 453 -32.43 29.91 15.68
N ASN A 454 -33.39 28.98 15.56
CA ASN A 454 -34.02 28.28 16.67
C ASN A 454 -34.17 26.81 16.30
N VAL A 455 -33.58 25.91 17.07
CA VAL A 455 -33.69 24.45 16.88
C VAL A 455 -34.23 23.85 18.18
N GLY A 456 -35.44 23.29 18.13
CA GLY A 456 -36.02 22.62 19.29
C GLY A 456 -36.14 23.52 20.54
N GLY A 457 -36.36 24.83 20.36
CA GLY A 457 -36.45 25.79 21.46
C GLY A 457 -35.10 26.39 21.91
N HIS A 458 -33.98 25.98 21.31
CA HIS A 458 -32.66 26.57 21.54
C HIS A 458 -32.40 27.67 20.51
N GLU A 459 -32.32 28.92 20.99
CA GLU A 459 -32.00 30.07 20.14
C GLU A 459 -30.50 30.36 20.09
N GLY A 460 -30.03 30.76 18.91
CA GLY A 460 -28.66 31.19 18.71
C GLY A 460 -28.47 31.99 17.43
N TYR A 461 -27.24 32.46 17.21
CA TYR A 461 -26.81 33.21 16.05
C TYR A 461 -25.62 32.51 15.41
N ILE A 462 -25.65 32.37 14.09
CA ILE A 462 -24.50 31.97 13.26
C ILE A 462 -23.94 33.24 12.63
N THR A 463 -22.65 33.51 12.82
CA THR A 463 -21.97 34.64 12.16
C THR A 463 -20.82 34.08 11.33
N VAL A 464 -20.87 34.29 10.02
CA VAL A 464 -19.86 33.82 9.08
C VAL A 464 -19.05 34.99 8.55
N GLY A 465 -17.73 34.98 8.78
CA GLY A 465 -16.80 35.95 8.21
C GLY A 465 -16.39 35.54 6.79
N LEU A 466 -16.37 36.48 5.86
CA LEU A 466 -16.09 36.22 4.44
C LEU A 466 -14.73 36.78 4.01
N TYR A 467 -14.10 36.09 3.07
CA TYR A 467 -13.02 36.63 2.24
C TYR A 467 -13.58 37.65 1.23
N ASP A 468 -12.70 38.44 0.61
CA ASP A 468 -13.09 39.46 -0.38
C ASP A 468 -13.77 38.87 -1.63
N ASP A 469 -13.51 37.59 -1.91
CA ASP A 469 -14.14 36.82 -3.00
C ASP A 469 -15.50 36.20 -2.62
N GLY A 470 -15.98 36.43 -1.39
CA GLY A 470 -17.25 35.91 -0.89
C GLY A 470 -17.20 34.51 -0.29
N ARG A 471 -16.02 33.84 -0.29
CA ARG A 471 -15.88 32.52 0.36
C ARG A 471 -15.98 32.65 1.90
N PRO A 472 -16.55 31.65 2.60
CA PRO A 472 -16.58 31.63 4.06
C PRO A 472 -15.20 31.27 4.64
N GLY A 473 -14.73 32.06 5.60
CA GLY A 473 -13.43 31.88 6.25
C GLY A 473 -13.47 31.82 7.78
N GLU A 474 -14.57 32.24 8.40
CA GLU A 474 -14.79 32.12 9.85
C GLU A 474 -16.24 31.76 10.16
N LEU A 475 -16.44 31.04 11.26
CA LEU A 475 -17.73 30.64 11.79
C LEU A 475 -17.76 30.87 13.30
N PHE A 476 -18.62 31.78 13.74
CA PHE A 476 -18.95 32.00 15.15
C PHE A 476 -20.38 31.56 15.42
N ILE A 477 -20.59 30.88 16.56
CA ILE A 477 -21.90 30.36 16.94
C ILE A 477 -22.19 30.84 18.36
N THR A 478 -23.12 31.77 18.50
CA THR A 478 -23.49 32.33 19.81
C THR A 478 -24.85 31.79 20.25
N MET A 479 -24.90 31.09 21.37
CA MET A 479 -26.15 30.55 21.94
C MET A 479 -26.79 31.56 22.91
N ALA A 480 -28.11 31.72 22.87
CA ALA A 480 -28.84 32.74 23.66
C ALA A 480 -28.89 32.46 25.18
N LYS A 481 -28.67 31.21 25.60
CA LYS A 481 -28.52 30.86 27.03
C LYS A 481 -27.03 30.81 27.38
N GLU A 482 -26.50 31.96 27.80
CA GLU A 482 -25.11 32.10 28.26
C GLU A 482 -24.81 31.15 29.42
N GLY A 483 -23.63 30.52 29.38
CA GLY A 483 -23.12 29.67 30.48
C GLY A 483 -23.50 28.17 30.41
N SER A 484 -24.15 27.70 29.35
CA SER A 484 -24.38 26.25 29.16
C SER A 484 -23.17 25.54 28.53
N THR A 485 -22.97 24.26 28.85
CA THR A 485 -21.96 23.38 28.19
C THR A 485 -22.07 23.43 26.66
N ILE A 486 -23.28 23.62 26.14
CA ILE A 486 -23.55 23.75 24.70
C ILE A 486 -22.91 25.02 24.13
N GLY A 487 -22.95 26.14 24.85
CA GLY A 487 -22.30 27.39 24.42
C GLY A 487 -20.80 27.22 24.24
N GLY A 488 -20.11 26.70 25.27
CA GLY A 488 -18.65 26.48 25.20
C GLY A 488 -18.25 25.46 24.13
N LEU A 489 -19.07 24.42 23.91
CA LEU A 489 -18.85 23.46 22.83
C LEU A 489 -19.03 24.10 21.44
N MET A 490 -20.06 24.94 21.26
CA MET A 490 -20.30 25.62 19.99
C MET A 490 -19.24 26.69 19.67
N ASP A 491 -18.73 27.40 20.68
CA ASP A 491 -17.60 28.34 20.52
C ASP A 491 -16.32 27.60 20.10
N SER A 492 -16.00 26.49 20.79
CA SER A 492 -14.83 25.66 20.47
C SER A 492 -14.96 25.05 19.07
N PHE A 493 -16.17 24.60 18.72
CA PHE A 493 -16.47 24.02 17.41
C PHE A 493 -16.37 25.06 16.29
N GLY A 494 -16.96 26.25 16.48
CA GLY A 494 -16.84 27.37 15.54
C GLY A 494 -15.39 27.79 15.32
N THR A 495 -14.59 27.83 16.39
CA THR A 495 -13.14 28.11 16.30
C THR A 495 -12.40 27.04 15.49
N ALA A 496 -12.68 25.76 15.73
CA ALA A 496 -12.06 24.65 14.99
C ALA A 496 -12.43 24.67 13.50
N VAL A 497 -13.69 24.95 13.17
CA VAL A 497 -14.17 25.10 11.79
C VAL A 497 -13.53 26.32 11.14
N SER A 498 -13.45 27.46 11.83
CA SER A 498 -12.78 28.67 11.35
C SER A 498 -11.32 28.43 11.01
N MET A 499 -10.57 27.75 11.89
CA MET A 499 -9.19 27.39 11.61
C MET A 499 -9.08 26.52 10.36
N SER A 500 -9.95 25.53 10.23
CA SER A 500 -9.91 24.59 9.11
C SER A 500 -10.24 25.25 7.77
N LEU A 501 -11.25 26.13 7.73
CA LEU A 501 -11.55 26.94 6.54
C LEU A 501 -10.34 27.79 6.14
N GLN A 502 -9.65 28.41 7.11
CA GLN A 502 -8.43 29.20 6.87
C GLN A 502 -7.22 28.37 6.43
N TYR A 503 -7.23 27.05 6.63
CA TYR A 503 -6.23 26.13 6.09
C TYR A 503 -6.66 25.48 4.76
N GLY A 504 -7.75 25.95 4.16
CA GLY A 504 -8.19 25.54 2.83
C GLY A 504 -9.09 24.31 2.80
N VAL A 505 -9.69 23.90 3.93
CA VAL A 505 -10.68 22.82 3.93
C VAL A 505 -11.97 23.33 3.25
N PRO A 506 -12.45 22.70 2.16
CA PRO A 506 -13.65 23.17 1.46
C PRO A 506 -14.93 23.01 2.30
N LEU A 507 -15.86 23.97 2.18
CA LEU A 507 -17.14 23.94 2.90
C LEU A 507 -17.97 22.69 2.53
N GLU A 508 -17.86 22.21 1.30
CA GLU A 508 -18.54 21.01 0.79
C GLU A 508 -18.20 19.76 1.61
N VAL A 509 -16.97 19.67 2.14
CA VAL A 509 -16.54 18.56 2.99
C VAL A 509 -17.31 18.59 4.30
N TYR A 510 -17.46 19.78 4.89
CA TYR A 510 -18.23 19.98 6.11
C TYR A 510 -19.72 19.71 5.91
N THR A 511 -20.33 20.26 4.85
CA THR A 511 -21.76 20.05 4.57
C THR A 511 -22.05 18.59 4.31
N LYS A 512 -21.21 17.88 3.56
CA LYS A 512 -21.35 16.43 3.33
C LYS A 512 -21.19 15.62 4.61
N LYS A 513 -20.25 16.00 5.48
CA LYS A 513 -19.93 15.21 6.68
C LYS A 513 -20.91 15.41 7.81
N PHE A 514 -21.34 16.66 8.04
CA PHE A 514 -22.09 17.04 9.23
C PHE A 514 -23.60 17.16 8.99
N SER A 515 -24.05 17.32 7.75
CA SER A 515 -25.47 17.24 7.44
C SER A 515 -26.04 15.88 7.85
N HIS A 516 -27.20 15.93 8.48
CA HIS A 516 -27.98 14.82 9.02
C HIS A 516 -27.37 14.09 10.22
N THR A 517 -26.32 14.63 10.83
CA THR A 517 -25.79 14.13 12.10
C THR A 517 -26.84 14.29 13.20
N ARG A 518 -27.09 13.22 13.96
CA ARG A 518 -28.16 13.15 14.99
C ARG A 518 -27.59 13.20 16.39
N PHE A 519 -27.96 14.22 17.16
CA PHE A 519 -27.75 14.33 18.61
C PHE A 519 -28.50 15.57 19.15
N GLU A 520 -28.72 15.62 20.46
CA GLU A 520 -29.41 16.75 21.11
C GLU A 520 -28.51 18.01 21.21
N PRO A 521 -29.06 19.23 21.06
CA PRO A 521 -30.46 19.55 20.77
C PRO A 521 -30.86 19.33 19.30
N TRP A 522 -32.04 18.76 19.10
CA TRP A 522 -32.68 18.58 17.78
C TRP A 522 -34.14 19.03 17.85
N GLY A 523 -34.76 19.30 16.71
CA GLY A 523 -36.18 19.65 16.67
C GLY A 523 -36.60 20.49 15.48
N TYR A 524 -37.83 20.98 15.54
CA TYR A 524 -38.40 21.88 14.55
C TYR A 524 -37.66 23.22 14.55
N THR A 525 -37.60 23.83 13.37
CA THR A 525 -36.99 25.15 13.17
C THR A 525 -37.96 26.07 12.43
N LYS A 526 -37.68 27.37 12.49
CA LYS A 526 -38.42 28.40 11.75
C LYS A 526 -37.94 28.60 10.31
N ASN A 527 -36.91 27.85 9.87
CA ASN A 527 -36.34 27.97 8.53
C ASN A 527 -37.11 27.07 7.55
N PRO A 528 -37.74 27.62 6.49
CA PRO A 528 -38.53 26.84 5.53
C PRO A 528 -37.67 25.83 4.73
N ASP A 529 -36.38 26.09 4.55
CA ASP A 529 -35.47 25.17 3.88
C ASP A 529 -34.99 24.04 4.82
N ILE A 530 -35.12 24.23 6.14
CA ILE A 530 -34.72 23.26 7.16
C ILE A 530 -35.83 23.13 8.22
N PRO A 531 -37.01 22.55 7.90
CA PRO A 531 -38.14 22.52 8.85
C PRO A 531 -37.84 21.71 10.12
N VAL A 532 -36.99 20.69 9.99
CA VAL A 532 -36.52 19.85 11.10
C VAL A 532 -35.00 19.70 11.01
N ALA A 533 -34.34 19.99 12.13
CA ALA A 533 -32.92 19.74 12.33
C ALA A 533 -32.71 18.55 13.26
N LYS A 534 -31.75 17.70 12.90
CA LYS A 534 -31.37 16.48 13.63
C LYS A 534 -30.31 16.74 14.71
N SER A 535 -29.70 17.91 14.69
CA SER A 535 -28.81 18.47 15.71
C SER A 535 -28.58 19.96 15.38
N LEU A 536 -27.94 20.70 16.30
CA LEU A 536 -27.43 22.05 16.01
C LEU A 536 -26.42 22.04 14.85
N VAL A 537 -25.52 21.06 14.82
CA VAL A 537 -24.48 20.93 13.79
C VAL A 537 -25.08 20.58 12.42
N ASP A 538 -26.11 19.72 12.38
CA ASP A 538 -26.92 19.48 11.16
C ASP A 538 -27.52 20.77 10.63
N TYR A 539 -28.14 21.58 11.50
CA TYR A 539 -28.74 22.85 11.10
C TYR A 539 -27.70 23.82 10.52
N ILE A 540 -26.59 24.02 11.23
CA ILE A 540 -25.54 24.97 10.85
C ILE A 540 -25.01 24.66 9.45
N PHE A 541 -24.63 23.41 9.18
CA PHE A 541 -24.04 23.08 7.89
C PHE A 541 -25.05 22.92 6.76
N ARG A 542 -26.30 22.55 7.04
CA ARG A 542 -27.36 22.64 6.03
C ARG A 542 -27.66 24.10 5.67
N TRP A 543 -27.64 25.01 6.65
CA TRP A 543 -27.82 26.44 6.40
C TRP A 543 -26.62 27.03 5.64
N MET A 544 -25.38 26.73 6.05
CA MET A 544 -24.18 27.18 5.32
C MET A 544 -24.13 26.63 3.90
N GLY A 545 -24.55 25.38 3.68
CA GLY A 545 -24.69 24.82 2.33
C GLY A 545 -25.70 25.60 1.50
N THR A 546 -26.88 25.86 2.05
CA THR A 546 -27.96 26.61 1.40
C THR A 546 -27.58 28.07 1.07
N GLU A 547 -26.66 28.67 1.82
CA GLU A 547 -26.23 30.06 1.65
C GLU A 547 -25.01 30.20 0.74
N PHE A 548 -24.00 29.34 0.87
CA PHE A 548 -22.69 29.52 0.23
C PHE A 548 -22.37 28.52 -0.89
N LEU A 549 -23.12 27.41 -1.02
CA LEU A 549 -22.86 26.39 -2.03
C LEU A 549 -23.88 26.47 -3.18
N PRO A 550 -23.45 26.78 -4.41
CA PRO A 550 -24.34 26.80 -5.57
C PRO A 550 -25.06 25.46 -5.76
N GLY A 551 -26.38 25.49 -5.98
CA GLY A 551 -27.21 24.30 -6.23
C GLY A 551 -27.58 23.49 -4.98
N TYR A 552 -27.05 23.81 -3.80
CA TYR A 552 -27.32 23.06 -2.58
C TYR A 552 -28.75 23.27 -2.07
N ARG A 553 -29.27 24.51 -2.17
CA ARG A 553 -30.63 24.85 -1.74
C ARG A 553 -31.66 24.07 -2.54
N GLU A 554 -31.53 24.05 -3.86
CA GLU A 554 -32.44 23.38 -4.80
C GLU A 554 -32.44 21.86 -4.58
N ALA A 555 -31.26 21.28 -4.36
CA ALA A 555 -31.11 19.83 -4.15
C ALA A 555 -31.68 19.34 -2.81
N ASN A 556 -31.79 20.22 -1.80
CA ASN A 556 -32.12 19.83 -0.42
C ASN A 556 -33.42 20.43 0.12
N ARG A 557 -34.17 21.17 -0.70
CA ARG A 557 -35.45 21.77 -0.31
C ARG A 557 -36.52 20.69 -0.10
N PRO A 558 -37.33 20.74 0.98
CA PRO A 558 -38.44 19.81 1.16
C PRO A 558 -39.46 19.95 0.02
N ALA A 559 -39.88 18.82 -0.57
CA ALA A 559 -40.89 18.80 -1.63
C ALA A 559 -42.22 19.39 -1.11
N GLY A 560 -42.63 20.56 -1.63
CA GLY A 560 -43.91 21.19 -1.31
C GLY A 560 -43.94 22.69 -1.05
N SER A 561 -42.82 23.44 -1.14
CA SER A 561 -42.82 24.91 -0.97
C SER A 561 -42.56 25.66 -2.29
N SER A 562 -43.61 25.91 -3.06
CA SER A 562 -43.57 26.83 -4.22
C SER A 562 -43.94 28.26 -3.81
N SER A 563 -43.19 29.24 -4.31
CA SER A 563 -43.39 30.69 -4.11
C SER A 563 -44.63 31.25 -4.81
N GLY A 564 -45.36 32.15 -4.16
CA GLY A 564 -46.32 33.06 -4.82
C GLY A 564 -46.92 34.13 -3.92
N GLY A 565 -46.79 35.40 -4.32
CA GLY A 565 -47.81 36.46 -4.17
C GLY A 565 -47.82 37.35 -2.92
N GLU A 566 -47.94 38.66 -3.15
CA GLU A 566 -47.94 39.81 -2.21
C GLU A 566 -49.16 39.97 -1.27
N ALA A 567 -49.00 40.92 -0.31
CA ALA A 567 -49.97 41.61 0.58
C ALA A 567 -50.21 40.95 1.97
N ALA A 568 -50.32 41.63 3.12
CA ALA A 568 -50.48 43.05 3.44
C ALA A 568 -49.96 43.36 4.88
N ALA A 569 -49.87 44.65 5.20
CA ALA A 569 -49.40 45.25 6.44
C ALA A 569 -50.09 44.79 7.74
N GLY A 570 -49.35 44.87 8.86
CA GLY A 570 -49.85 44.79 10.23
C GLY A 570 -48.75 45.21 11.21
N ASP A 571 -48.93 46.38 11.80
CA ASP A 571 -48.06 47.11 12.72
C ASP A 571 -48.11 46.57 14.16
N ASP A 572 -47.18 47.11 14.97
CA ASP A 572 -47.19 47.28 16.43
C ASP A 572 -46.48 46.26 17.35
N GLY A 573 -45.44 46.76 18.05
CA GLY A 573 -45.18 46.39 19.45
C GLY A 573 -43.72 46.31 19.91
N GLU A 574 -43.15 47.47 20.27
CA GLU A 574 -41.88 47.74 21.00
C GLU A 574 -41.53 46.74 22.15
N SER A 575 -40.26 46.50 22.51
CA SER A 575 -39.39 47.49 23.12
C SER A 575 -37.91 47.11 23.14
N GLU A 576 -37.08 48.13 22.96
CA GLU A 576 -35.63 48.12 23.10
C GLU A 576 -35.18 47.95 24.55
N SER A 577 -34.08 47.23 24.77
CA SER A 577 -32.99 47.75 25.61
C SER A 577 -31.67 47.01 25.30
N LYS A 578 -30.66 47.78 24.90
CA LYS A 578 -29.22 47.44 24.91
C LYS A 578 -28.55 48.43 25.91
N PRO A 579 -27.26 48.29 26.24
CA PRO A 579 -26.57 47.14 26.83
C PRO A 579 -25.70 47.61 28.03
N ALA A 580 -25.04 46.70 28.76
CA ALA A 580 -23.86 47.07 29.55
C ALA A 580 -22.81 45.95 29.50
N ALA A 581 -21.65 46.31 28.96
CA ALA A 581 -20.46 45.47 28.89
C ALA A 581 -19.54 45.75 30.08
N THR A 582 -18.81 44.73 30.55
CA THR A 582 -17.52 44.95 31.22
C THR A 582 -16.54 43.83 30.91
N LYS A 583 -15.30 44.24 30.63
CA LYS A 583 -14.20 43.48 30.04
C LYS A 583 -13.41 42.66 31.07
N ALA A 584 -12.91 41.52 30.59
CA ALA A 584 -11.56 40.95 30.64
C ALA A 584 -10.65 41.07 31.90
N SER A 585 -10.08 39.92 32.29
CA SER A 585 -8.67 39.67 32.66
C SER A 585 -8.60 38.20 33.13
N GLY A 586 -7.56 37.38 32.99
CA GLY A 586 -6.18 37.49 32.53
C GLY A 586 -5.43 36.24 33.05
N HIS A 587 -4.53 35.67 32.23
CA HIS A 587 -3.32 34.87 32.54
C HIS A 587 -3.13 34.21 33.94
N THR A 588 -2.69 32.95 34.11
CA THR A 588 -1.33 32.42 33.83
C THR A 588 -1.18 30.96 34.35
N ASN A 589 -0.36 30.17 33.62
CA ASN A 589 0.66 29.15 34.00
C ASN A 589 0.60 28.27 35.27
N GLY A 590 1.07 27.02 35.07
CA GLY A 590 1.96 26.28 35.98
C GLY A 590 1.34 25.02 36.59
N GLN A 591 1.62 23.82 36.05
CA GLN A 591 2.72 22.90 36.43
C GLN A 591 2.45 22.00 37.66
N ASP A 592 2.75 20.72 37.44
CA ASP A 592 3.22 19.70 38.37
C ASP A 592 2.25 18.88 39.25
N ALA A 593 2.17 17.60 38.83
CA ALA A 593 2.69 16.42 39.53
C ALA A 593 1.92 15.75 40.69
N SER A 594 2.08 14.42 40.66
CA SER A 594 2.03 13.46 41.77
C SER A 594 0.68 12.86 42.20
N ASN A 595 0.34 11.76 41.53
CA ASN A 595 0.25 10.39 42.08
C ASN A 595 0.10 10.22 43.61
N GLY A 596 -0.91 9.46 44.06
CA GLY A 596 -0.77 8.69 45.31
C GLY A 596 -2.02 8.28 46.09
N LYS A 597 -2.56 7.11 45.73
CA LYS A 597 -2.93 5.98 46.62
C LYS A 597 -4.17 5.99 47.53
N HIS A 598 -4.96 4.93 47.31
CA HIS A 598 -5.56 3.97 48.27
C HIS A 598 -6.72 4.48 49.16
N LYS A 599 -7.75 3.68 49.51
CA LYS A 599 -7.77 2.25 49.90
C LYS A 599 -9.25 1.81 50.14
N THR A 600 -9.57 0.54 49.83
CA THR A 600 -10.43 -0.43 50.61
C THR A 600 -11.87 -0.06 51.01
N SER A 601 -12.87 -0.95 51.14
CA SER A 601 -12.99 -2.43 51.12
C SER A 601 -14.47 -2.84 51.34
N GLY A 602 -14.84 -4.03 50.83
CA GLY A 602 -15.76 -5.02 51.46
C GLY A 602 -17.28 -4.74 51.38
N GLN A 603 -18.19 -5.71 51.42
CA GLN A 603 -18.18 -7.17 51.44
C GLN A 603 -19.68 -7.63 51.44
N SER A 604 -19.96 -8.88 51.05
CA SER A 604 -20.98 -9.78 51.65
C SER A 604 -22.21 -10.26 50.83
N THR A 605 -22.29 -11.61 50.67
CA THR A 605 -23.45 -12.54 50.83
C THR A 605 -24.71 -12.39 49.94
N THR A 606 -25.45 -13.41 49.44
CA THR A 606 -25.72 -14.83 49.80
C THR A 606 -26.68 -15.47 48.78
N SER A 607 -26.55 -16.79 48.51
CA SER A 607 -27.60 -17.86 48.34
C SER A 607 -28.70 -17.74 47.24
N ARG A 608 -29.42 -18.74 46.71
CA ARG A 608 -29.43 -20.23 46.57
C ARG A 608 -30.69 -20.57 45.73
N GLY A 609 -30.73 -21.74 45.06
CA GLY A 609 -31.95 -22.45 44.60
C GLY A 609 -31.98 -22.69 43.08
N ARG A 610 -32.02 -23.87 42.42
CA ARG A 610 -32.43 -25.30 42.63
C ARG A 610 -33.59 -25.67 41.66
N HIS A 611 -33.23 -26.27 40.49
CA HIS A 611 -33.83 -27.42 39.75
C HIS A 611 -35.36 -27.51 39.44
N PRO A 612 -35.89 -28.48 38.63
CA PRO A 612 -35.36 -29.27 37.48
C PRO A 612 -36.40 -29.63 36.34
N SER A 613 -35.98 -30.52 35.41
CA SER A 613 -36.76 -31.54 34.63
C SER A 613 -37.26 -31.13 33.22
N SER A 614 -37.40 -31.98 32.18
CA SER A 614 -37.39 -33.45 32.02
C SER A 614 -37.27 -33.89 30.53
N ARG A 615 -36.73 -35.11 30.27
CA ARG A 615 -37.16 -36.22 29.33
C ARG A 615 -37.47 -35.97 27.83
N ASN A 616 -37.40 -36.91 26.86
CA ASN A 616 -36.72 -38.20 26.60
C ASN A 616 -37.16 -38.72 25.18
N GLY A 617 -36.32 -39.51 24.48
CA GLY A 617 -36.68 -40.53 23.44
C GLY A 617 -36.87 -40.07 21.98
N SER A 618 -36.58 -40.82 20.90
CA SER A 618 -36.15 -42.23 20.71
C SER A 618 -35.81 -42.54 19.22
N ASN A 619 -34.77 -43.36 18.98
CA ASN A 619 -34.48 -44.36 17.92
C ASN A 619 -35.09 -44.32 16.50
N THR A 620 -34.24 -44.53 15.48
CA THR A 620 -34.23 -45.76 14.65
C THR A 620 -32.95 -45.85 13.80
N ALA A 621 -32.45 -47.08 13.61
CA ALA A 621 -31.23 -47.44 12.91
C ALA A 621 -31.56 -48.27 11.66
N VAL A 622 -30.74 -48.16 10.60
CA VAL A 622 -30.53 -49.22 9.61
C VAL A 622 -29.04 -49.29 9.27
N THR A 623 -28.51 -50.51 9.36
CA THR A 623 -27.12 -50.93 9.27
C THR A 623 -26.71 -51.38 7.87
N ALA A 624 -25.45 -51.15 7.50
CA ALA A 624 -24.67 -52.07 6.66
C ALA A 624 -23.19 -52.09 7.14
N ARG A 625 -22.78 -53.24 7.70
CA ARG A 625 -21.40 -53.72 8.00
C ARG A 625 -20.83 -54.37 6.71
N ALA A 626 -19.56 -54.66 6.46
CA ALA A 626 -18.20 -54.55 7.05
C ALA A 626 -17.24 -54.98 5.90
N ALA A 627 -15.94 -54.66 5.83
CA ALA A 627 -14.84 -55.23 6.60
C ALA A 627 -13.52 -54.57 6.11
N THR A 628 -12.79 -53.82 6.95
CA THR A 628 -11.55 -54.19 7.70
C THR A 628 -10.44 -54.88 6.90
N LEU A 629 -9.26 -54.23 6.85
CA LEU A 629 -7.99 -54.81 7.33
C LEU A 629 -7.06 -53.66 7.78
N SER A 630 -6.59 -53.76 9.03
CA SER A 630 -5.78 -52.77 9.74
C SER A 630 -4.36 -53.28 10.00
N ALA A 631 -3.38 -52.39 9.74
CA ALA A 631 -2.09 -52.13 10.42
C ALA A 631 -1.03 -53.25 10.61
N PRO A 632 0.27 -52.86 10.62
CA PRO A 632 0.85 -52.42 11.90
C PRO A 632 1.65 -51.10 11.84
N LYS A 633 1.70 -50.45 13.01
CA LYS A 633 2.38 -49.20 13.35
C LYS A 633 3.90 -49.39 13.54
N GLN A 634 4.70 -48.39 13.19
CA GLN A 634 5.88 -47.97 13.95
C GLN A 634 6.07 -46.44 13.87
N GLN A 635 6.57 -45.89 14.98
CA GLN A 635 6.55 -44.48 15.41
C GLN A 635 7.70 -43.63 14.84
N GLY A 636 7.41 -42.36 14.54
CA GLY A 636 8.37 -41.26 14.35
C GLY A 636 7.63 -39.93 14.38
N GLN A 637 8.06 -38.99 15.21
CA GLN A 637 7.30 -37.86 15.77
C GLN A 637 6.95 -36.73 14.78
N GLU A 638 5.67 -36.35 14.71
CA GLU A 638 5.23 -35.01 14.29
C GLU A 638 4.88 -34.20 15.55
N ALA A 639 5.54 -33.06 15.73
CA ALA A 639 5.19 -32.09 16.76
C ALA A 639 3.98 -31.28 16.29
N THR A 640 2.89 -31.30 17.05
CA THR A 640 1.69 -30.50 16.74
C THR A 640 1.94 -29.02 17.04
N THR A 641 1.31 -28.15 16.24
CA THR A 641 1.33 -26.69 16.34
C THR A 641 1.02 -26.16 17.75
N ALA A 642 0.27 -26.94 18.54
CA ALA A 642 -0.05 -26.63 19.94
C ALA A 642 1.19 -26.59 20.85
N ALA A 643 2.18 -27.47 20.63
CA ALA A 643 3.40 -27.52 21.44
C ALA A 643 4.37 -26.35 21.16
N LEU A 644 4.31 -25.79 19.94
CA LEU A 644 5.08 -24.60 19.55
C LEU A 644 4.52 -23.32 20.18
N LEU A 645 3.20 -23.24 20.37
CA LEU A 645 2.52 -22.08 20.97
C LEU A 645 2.68 -22.03 22.49
N GLU A 646 2.73 -23.18 23.16
CA GLU A 646 2.94 -23.24 24.62
C GLU A 646 4.36 -22.82 25.03
N ARG A 647 5.36 -23.10 24.19
CA ARG A 647 6.75 -22.60 24.35
C ARG A 647 6.89 -21.08 24.21
N ALA A 648 5.90 -20.41 23.61
CA ALA A 648 5.87 -18.95 23.43
C ALA A 648 5.11 -18.20 24.55
N GLY A 649 4.67 -18.90 25.60
CA GLY A 649 4.08 -18.27 26.80
C GLY A 649 2.65 -17.77 26.65
N LEU A 650 1.94 -18.13 25.58
CA LEU A 650 0.55 -17.73 25.34
C LEU A 650 -0.40 -18.90 25.68
N LYS A 651 -1.16 -18.77 26.78
CA LYS A 651 -2.27 -19.68 27.09
C LYS A 651 -3.57 -19.13 26.53
N MET A 652 -4.13 -19.82 25.53
CA MET A 652 -5.54 -19.65 25.15
C MET A 652 -6.40 -20.51 26.08
N VAL A 653 -7.45 -19.90 26.64
CA VAL A 653 -8.47 -20.63 27.41
C VAL A 653 -9.58 -21.00 26.44
N ASP A 654 -9.64 -22.26 26.03
CA ASP A 654 -10.76 -22.76 25.23
C ASP A 654 -11.99 -22.96 26.11
N ASN A 655 -13.10 -22.30 25.76
CA ASN A 655 -14.42 -22.61 26.31
C ASN A 655 -15.28 -23.24 25.20
N PRO A 656 -15.60 -24.55 25.24
CA PRO A 656 -16.09 -25.28 24.05
C PRO A 656 -17.56 -25.06 23.67
N GLU A 657 -18.32 -24.14 24.28
CA GLU A 657 -19.78 -24.05 24.08
C GLU A 657 -20.31 -22.73 23.49
N ALA A 658 -19.48 -21.82 22.97
CA ALA A 658 -19.97 -20.53 22.43
C ALA A 658 -19.84 -20.41 20.91
N SER A 659 -20.97 -20.47 20.19
CA SER A 659 -21.02 -20.19 18.74
C SER A 659 -20.75 -18.70 18.44
N ALA A 660 -20.28 -18.40 17.23
CA ALA A 660 -19.93 -17.03 16.80
C ALA A 660 -21.17 -16.12 16.64
N ASP A 661 -22.35 -16.68 16.35
CA ASP A 661 -23.59 -15.94 16.14
C ASP A 661 -24.19 -15.35 17.44
N ASP A 662 -23.94 -15.98 18.59
CA ASP A 662 -24.45 -15.49 19.88
C ASP A 662 -23.75 -14.22 20.36
N ARG A 663 -22.46 -14.05 20.03
CA ARG A 663 -21.70 -12.86 20.41
C ARG A 663 -22.19 -11.61 19.70
N GLN A 664 -22.56 -11.71 18.43
CA GLN A 664 -22.94 -10.54 17.62
C GLN A 664 -24.38 -10.08 17.90
N ASN A 665 -25.27 -11.02 18.26
CA ASN A 665 -26.65 -10.71 18.67
C ASN A 665 -26.75 -10.10 20.09
N GLN A 666 -25.77 -10.36 20.96
CA GLN A 666 -25.76 -9.79 22.32
C GLN A 666 -25.40 -8.29 22.34
N PHE A 667 -24.60 -7.81 21.38
CA PHE A 667 -24.23 -6.40 21.23
C PHE A 667 -25.32 -5.52 20.59
N ALA A 668 -26.31 -6.11 19.92
CA ALA A 668 -27.32 -5.37 19.17
C ALA A 668 -28.52 -4.88 20.00
N LYS A 669 -28.69 -5.31 21.26
CA LYS A 669 -29.92 -5.08 22.04
C LYS A 669 -29.80 -4.25 23.33
N PHE A 670 -28.64 -3.68 23.64
CA PHE A 670 -28.50 -2.82 24.82
C PHE A 670 -27.56 -1.67 24.53
N GLN A 671 -28.07 -0.43 24.53
CA GLN A 671 -27.38 0.78 25.03
C GLN A 671 -28.16 2.05 24.63
N ILE A 672 -29.05 2.50 25.51
CA ILE A 672 -29.54 3.89 25.44
C ILE A 672 -28.96 4.72 26.60
N ASP A 673 -28.58 4.13 27.74
CA ASP A 673 -28.19 4.91 28.93
C ASP A 673 -26.92 4.40 29.67
N ALA A 674 -25.98 3.72 28.99
CA ALA A 674 -24.77 3.24 29.66
C ALA A 674 -23.73 4.38 29.85
N PRO A 675 -23.30 4.68 31.08
CA PRO A 675 -22.32 5.74 31.33
C PRO A 675 -20.92 5.38 30.83
N ALA A 676 -20.12 6.39 30.50
CA ALA A 676 -18.71 6.20 30.16
C ALA A 676 -17.90 5.77 31.38
N CYS A 677 -16.91 4.89 31.19
CA CYS A 677 -16.04 4.43 32.27
C CYS A 677 -15.27 5.60 32.88
N ASP A 678 -15.42 5.81 34.19
CA ASP A 678 -14.69 6.80 35.00
C ASP A 678 -13.17 6.62 34.99
N ASN A 679 -12.67 5.42 34.72
CA ASN A 679 -11.24 5.10 34.71
C ASN A 679 -10.57 5.27 33.34
N CYS A 680 -11.23 4.91 32.24
CA CYS A 680 -10.61 4.91 30.90
C CYS A 680 -11.46 5.54 29.78
N GLY A 681 -12.65 6.07 30.11
CA GLY A 681 -13.54 6.73 29.15
C GLY A 681 -14.27 5.81 28.17
N SER A 682 -13.95 4.50 28.13
CA SER A 682 -14.66 3.55 27.26
C SER A 682 -16.11 3.36 27.69
N ILE A 683 -17.03 3.23 26.73
CA ILE A 683 -18.45 3.01 27.04
C ILE A 683 -18.61 1.66 27.74
N THR A 684 -19.23 1.70 28.91
CA THR A 684 -19.44 0.50 29.72
C THR A 684 -20.62 -0.31 29.19
N VAL A 685 -20.62 -1.61 29.48
CA VAL A 685 -21.71 -2.52 29.13
C VAL A 685 -22.45 -2.90 30.40
N ARG A 686 -23.78 -2.87 30.38
CA ARG A 686 -24.59 -3.22 31.54
C ARG A 686 -24.32 -4.68 31.92
N ASN A 687 -23.90 -4.90 33.15
CA ASN A 687 -23.58 -6.21 33.72
C ASN A 687 -24.38 -6.38 35.03
N GLY A 688 -25.59 -6.91 34.90
CA GLY A 688 -26.57 -6.95 35.99
C GLY A 688 -27.12 -5.57 36.37
N ASN A 689 -27.05 -5.22 37.66
CA ASN A 689 -27.41 -3.88 38.15
C ASN A 689 -26.28 -2.86 38.00
N CYS A 690 -25.09 -3.29 37.57
CA CYS A 690 -23.91 -2.46 37.39
C CYS A 690 -23.56 -2.30 35.91
N TYR A 691 -22.46 -1.60 35.66
CA TYR A 691 -21.85 -1.43 34.35
C TYR A 691 -20.39 -1.90 34.37
N LEU A 692 -19.97 -2.72 33.41
CA LEU A 692 -18.61 -3.24 33.28
C LEU A 692 -17.91 -2.64 32.06
N CYS A 693 -16.68 -2.17 32.25
CA CYS A 693 -15.79 -1.78 31.18
C CYS A 693 -14.99 -3.00 30.70
N HIS A 694 -15.26 -3.49 29.49
CA HIS A 694 -14.49 -4.60 28.91
C HIS A 694 -13.08 -4.22 28.49
N ASN A 695 -12.75 -2.93 28.42
CA ASN A 695 -11.42 -2.47 28.04
C ASN A 695 -10.43 -2.52 29.23
N CYS A 696 -10.82 -2.01 30.40
CA CYS A 696 -9.94 -1.97 31.57
C CYS A 696 -10.42 -2.84 32.74
N GLY A 697 -11.57 -3.51 32.61
CA GLY A 697 -12.15 -4.35 33.65
C GLY A 697 -12.85 -3.59 34.79
N ASN A 698 -12.92 -2.25 34.75
CA ASN A 698 -13.56 -1.47 35.82
C ASN A 698 -15.08 -1.67 35.87
N SER A 699 -15.66 -1.72 37.07
CA SER A 699 -17.10 -1.88 37.27
C SER A 699 -17.68 -0.67 38.01
N MET A 700 -18.77 -0.10 37.50
CA MET A 700 -19.41 1.11 38.00
C MET A 700 -20.88 0.88 38.37
N GLY A 701 -21.40 1.56 39.38
CA GLY A 701 -22.82 1.51 39.75
C GLY A 701 -23.25 0.27 40.54
N CYS A 702 -22.31 -0.50 41.09
CA CYS A 702 -22.62 -1.51 42.10
C CYS A 702 -22.74 -0.86 43.49
N SER A 703 -23.93 -0.90 44.07
CA SER A 703 -24.13 -0.71 45.52
C SER A 703 -23.90 -2.03 46.27
#